data_AF-A0A0A2IF14-F1
#
_entry.id   AF-A0A0A2IF14-F1
#
_cell.length_a   1.000
_cell.length_b   1.000
_cell.length_c   1.000
_cell.angle_alpha   90.00
_cell.angle_beta   90.00
_cell.angle_gamma   90.00
#
_symmetry.space_group_name_H-M   'P 1'
#
loop_
_entity.id
_entity.type
_entity.pdbx_description
1 polymer ?
#
loop_
_entity_poly.entity_id
_entity_poly.type
_entity_poly.pdbx_seq_one_letter_code
_entity_poly.pdbx_strand_id
1 'polypeptide(L)'
;MARLIHTHLDEANTPGPRPASSTLSPDAFTSDKENRHQGINKKTTAVMPPSAHSKRRRLANRTSNAQPAQSAQSSRSAQSARSAQSQASSQRTGSDTRYYDPDQDPEERRSVRRGLRDLGRELNDTRGELMQPGNDGILNIVEQANQFYAKVKQTADATLDSRILVNTADLTHKKATQLALGDTSAGIDVDEFVSKCVSFMRRGPNNATASTNGTQGRRGRLGRSQRDPDASDEDDGDAMNWDTLGRSACFPSNARPAVSGWLLGPLSVQKRTRQLTQRRATEQIDRTQAVAPREMAQQDLGQQDSTNLTEICSEINKLLANNQHDRQKAATEELEGQVNLTPEKAQQIMDNHNVADDGGIPLFRFCINPKSFGQSVENLFYVSFLVRDGTVGVSTDSRDLPTLHAAAPFAPSEAQKKGVQKHQAVFSLDHDTWHEIIDVFKIEESIIPHREEKEQATGTSWERKSRTQKAQTKGERRRKSAKMPQLFPTNPAATMVIRHVTPDIVTMSLPFARFGHLQFGGRGTLVKLATGSLAVFSPVSLTPEVRETVESLGGNVKYITAPDIEHHLNITPWKTAYPQAEILAPEGLYEKRQSNPEFQDTPFDHVFKKDDELPRSISKEFDAEFASEYVYGHGSRELVFLHKPTGTVIEADLLFNLPAKEQYSKTPEAGTNFLTRLIMPLLSTKPPATWHRRFAWYILSSQDRTAFNESMKRIDQWDFDRLIPCHGDTIETGAKGIFRDVMAWHLDRNKT
;
A
#
# COMPACT_ATOMS: atom_id res chain seq x y z
N MET A 1 9.81 -53.34 15.87
CA MET A 1 8.39 -52.91 15.88
C MET A 1 7.54 -53.68 14.88
N ALA A 2 7.30 -53.24 13.64
CA ALA A 2 6.36 -53.91 12.72
C ALA A 2 6.54 -55.45 12.61
N ARG A 3 7.79 -55.97 12.61
CA ARG A 3 8.06 -57.42 12.67
C ARG A 3 7.66 -58.10 14.00
N LEU A 4 7.87 -57.46 15.14
CA LEU A 4 7.48 -57.99 16.48
C LEU A 4 5.96 -58.04 16.64
N ILE A 5 5.25 -57.09 16.05
CA ILE A 5 3.77 -57.05 16.05
C ILE A 5 3.22 -58.10 15.07
N HIS A 6 3.77 -58.20 13.84
CA HIS A 6 3.33 -59.21 12.87
C HIS A 6 3.64 -60.66 13.29
N THR A 7 4.78 -60.94 13.95
CA THR A 7 5.10 -62.32 14.36
C THR A 7 4.12 -62.94 15.36
N HIS A 8 3.27 -62.14 16.00
CA HIS A 8 2.23 -62.63 16.91
C HIS A 8 0.80 -62.56 16.33
N LEU A 9 0.63 -62.06 15.09
CA LEU A 9 -0.68 -61.97 14.43
C LEU A 9 -0.90 -63.08 13.37
N ASP A 10 0.16 -63.66 12.82
CA ASP A 10 0.06 -64.62 11.70
C ASP A 10 -0.36 -66.06 12.09
N GLU A 11 -0.41 -66.43 13.39
CA GLU A 11 -0.83 -67.79 13.81
C GLU A 11 -2.35 -68.00 13.87
N ALA A 12 -3.16 -66.96 13.64
CA ALA A 12 -4.60 -67.01 13.90
C ALA A 12 -5.49 -66.50 12.74
N ASN A 13 -5.24 -66.92 11.48
CA ASN A 13 -6.30 -67.24 10.49
C ASN A 13 -5.79 -67.71 9.10
N THR A 14 -6.06 -68.97 8.77
CA THR A 14 -6.33 -69.46 7.39
C THR A 14 -7.50 -70.45 7.49
N PRO A 15 -8.52 -70.42 6.58
CA PRO A 15 -8.37 -70.73 5.14
C PRO A 15 -9.16 -69.78 4.21
N GLY A 16 -8.88 -69.67 2.90
CA GLY A 16 -9.29 -70.61 1.84
C GLY A 16 -9.78 -69.83 0.58
N PRO A 17 -9.87 -70.40 -0.65
CA PRO A 17 -9.72 -69.59 -1.87
C PRO A 17 -10.93 -69.43 -2.83
N ARG A 18 -11.01 -68.24 -3.48
CA ARG A 18 -11.65 -67.92 -4.81
C ARG A 18 -13.21 -67.95 -4.88
N PRO A 19 -13.88 -67.36 -5.91
CA PRO A 19 -13.41 -66.95 -7.25
C PRO A 19 -13.78 -65.50 -7.70
N ALA A 20 -13.70 -65.22 -9.01
CA ALA A 20 -13.80 -63.89 -9.62
C ALA A 20 -14.88 -63.77 -10.73
N SER A 21 -15.38 -62.54 -10.96
CA SER A 21 -16.19 -62.09 -12.12
C SER A 21 -16.19 -60.54 -12.12
N SER A 22 -15.67 -59.82 -13.12
CA SER A 22 -16.08 -59.60 -14.52
C SER A 22 -17.26 -58.62 -14.72
N THR A 23 -16.94 -57.42 -15.23
CA THR A 23 -17.67 -56.58 -16.22
C THR A 23 -19.21 -56.56 -16.25
N LEU A 24 -19.81 -55.36 -16.26
CA LEU A 24 -20.65 -54.84 -17.38
C LEU A 24 -21.24 -53.44 -17.09
N SER A 25 -21.30 -52.59 -18.12
CA SER A 25 -22.21 -51.42 -18.19
C SER A 25 -23.60 -51.86 -18.65
N PRO A 26 -24.64 -51.02 -18.48
CA PRO A 26 -25.52 -50.77 -19.63
C PRO A 26 -26.03 -49.33 -19.79
N ASP A 27 -26.59 -49.07 -20.96
CA ASP A 27 -27.02 -47.78 -21.50
C ASP A 27 -28.42 -47.27 -21.06
N ALA A 28 -28.60 -45.96 -21.30
CA ALA A 28 -29.77 -45.23 -21.82
C ALA A 28 -31.23 -45.72 -21.62
N PHE A 29 -32.12 -44.75 -21.36
CA PHE A 29 -33.55 -44.85 -21.68
C PHE A 29 -34.17 -43.54 -22.21
N THR A 30 -35.24 -43.72 -23.00
CA THR A 30 -36.09 -42.70 -23.66
C THR A 30 -37.57 -43.13 -23.53
N SER A 31 -38.62 -42.39 -23.92
CA SER A 31 -38.72 -41.09 -24.61
C SER A 31 -40.06 -40.40 -24.29
N ASP A 32 -40.22 -39.17 -24.77
CA ASP A 32 -41.47 -38.51 -25.24
C ASP A 32 -42.81 -38.66 -24.50
N LYS A 33 -43.51 -37.52 -24.35
CA LYS A 33 -44.82 -37.32 -25.00
C LYS A 33 -45.24 -35.85 -25.14
N GLU A 34 -46.04 -35.58 -26.17
CA GLU A 34 -46.30 -34.25 -26.74
C GLU A 34 -47.64 -33.58 -26.34
N ASN A 35 -47.75 -32.30 -26.75
CA ASN A 35 -48.82 -31.71 -27.59
C ASN A 35 -49.98 -30.84 -27.01
N ARG A 36 -50.00 -29.58 -27.51
CA ARG A 36 -51.17 -28.79 -28.04
C ARG A 36 -52.35 -28.46 -27.11
N HIS A 37 -53.21 -27.45 -27.36
CA HIS A 37 -53.26 -26.20 -28.16
C HIS A 37 -54.55 -25.45 -27.72
N GLN A 38 -54.64 -24.12 -27.88
CA GLN A 38 -55.82 -23.41 -28.43
C GLN A 38 -55.61 -21.89 -28.46
N GLY A 39 -56.33 -21.19 -29.34
CA GLY A 39 -56.33 -19.73 -29.45
C GLY A 39 -57.60 -19.22 -30.15
N ILE A 40 -57.88 -17.91 -30.07
CA ILE A 40 -59.04 -17.26 -30.71
C ILE A 40 -58.63 -15.92 -31.36
N ASN A 41 -59.16 -15.67 -32.56
CA ASN A 41 -58.99 -14.46 -33.37
C ASN A 41 -59.94 -13.31 -32.98
N LYS A 42 -59.55 -12.05 -33.27
CA LYS A 42 -60.41 -11.12 -34.06
C LYS A 42 -59.64 -9.94 -34.69
N LYS A 43 -60.13 -9.49 -35.85
CA LYS A 43 -59.58 -8.43 -36.72
C LYS A 43 -60.17 -7.05 -36.42
N THR A 44 -59.48 -5.99 -36.84
CA THR A 44 -60.09 -4.79 -37.47
C THR A 44 -59.10 -4.11 -38.44
N THR A 45 -59.59 -3.29 -39.38
CA THR A 45 -58.88 -2.89 -40.63
C THR A 45 -59.14 -1.44 -41.04
N ALA A 46 -58.11 -0.70 -41.49
CA ALA A 46 -58.09 0.41 -42.50
C ALA A 46 -56.71 1.13 -42.42
N VAL A 47 -55.88 1.41 -43.45
CA VAL A 47 -56.05 2.03 -44.81
C VAL A 47 -56.10 3.57 -44.73
N MET A 48 -54.95 4.30 -44.81
CA MET A 48 -54.30 4.92 -46.02
C MET A 48 -54.63 6.45 -46.16
N PRO A 49 -53.94 7.32 -46.96
CA PRO A 49 -52.66 7.28 -47.71
C PRO A 49 -51.76 8.56 -47.43
N PRO A 50 -50.83 9.06 -48.31
CA PRO A 50 -49.80 10.07 -47.96
C PRO A 50 -49.89 11.43 -48.72
N SER A 51 -48.93 12.36 -48.50
CA SER A 51 -48.37 13.25 -49.56
C SER A 51 -47.24 14.16 -49.03
N ALA A 52 -46.46 14.74 -49.96
CA ALA A 52 -45.34 15.65 -49.69
C ALA A 52 -45.74 17.12 -49.78
N HIS A 53 -44.93 18.04 -49.22
CA HIS A 53 -44.35 19.12 -50.02
C HIS A 53 -43.19 19.87 -49.33
N SER A 54 -42.45 20.58 -50.17
CA SER A 54 -41.25 21.36 -49.89
C SER A 54 -41.51 22.74 -49.27
N LYS A 55 -40.52 23.29 -48.54
CA LYS A 55 -39.86 24.55 -48.95
C LYS A 55 -38.58 24.87 -48.19
N ARG A 56 -37.71 25.59 -48.90
CA ARG A 56 -36.35 26.04 -48.55
C ARG A 56 -36.40 27.57 -48.43
N ARG A 57 -35.79 28.19 -47.41
CA ARG A 57 -35.32 29.58 -47.55
C ARG A 57 -34.09 29.90 -46.70
N ARG A 58 -33.16 30.62 -47.35
CA ARG A 58 -31.96 31.25 -46.79
C ARG A 58 -32.30 32.68 -46.31
N LEU A 59 -31.42 33.26 -45.48
CA LEU A 59 -30.58 34.46 -45.69
C LEU A 59 -29.71 34.60 -44.39
N ALA A 60 -28.39 34.90 -44.35
CA ALA A 60 -27.59 36.03 -44.88
C ALA A 60 -27.98 37.37 -44.21
N ASN A 61 -27.12 38.31 -43.76
CA ASN A 61 -25.66 38.61 -43.88
C ASN A 61 -25.17 39.20 -42.51
N ARG A 62 -23.90 39.27 -42.08
CA ARG A 62 -22.57 39.62 -42.64
C ARG A 62 -22.28 41.14 -42.76
N THR A 63 -21.34 41.66 -41.94
CA THR A 63 -20.46 42.87 -42.05
C THR A 63 -19.74 43.11 -40.70
N SER A 64 -18.57 43.77 -40.53
CA SER A 64 -17.45 44.14 -41.44
C SER A 64 -16.22 44.69 -40.66
N ASN A 65 -15.07 44.75 -41.36
CA ASN A 65 -13.82 45.56 -41.15
C ASN A 65 -12.57 44.75 -40.69
N ALA A 66 -11.34 45.02 -41.15
CA ALA A 66 -10.80 46.19 -41.90
C ALA A 66 -9.77 45.83 -43.02
N GLN A 67 -9.23 46.85 -43.70
CA GLN A 67 -8.29 46.89 -44.86
C GLN A 67 -7.48 48.22 -44.78
N PRO A 68 -6.58 48.63 -45.73
CA PRO A 68 -5.50 47.93 -46.47
C PRO A 68 -4.20 48.78 -46.67
N ALA A 69 -3.13 48.21 -47.27
CA ALA A 69 -2.14 48.86 -48.18
C ALA A 69 -1.27 47.74 -48.81
N GLN A 70 -1.07 47.54 -50.12
CA GLN A 70 -0.77 48.36 -51.32
C GLN A 70 0.71 48.76 -51.53
N SER A 71 1.40 47.99 -52.38
CA SER A 71 2.34 48.48 -53.40
C SER A 71 2.45 47.44 -54.53
N ALA A 72 2.47 47.85 -55.80
CA ALA A 72 2.42 46.98 -56.98
C ALA A 72 3.64 47.17 -57.91
N GLN A 73 3.64 46.45 -59.04
CA GLN A 73 4.69 46.32 -60.10
C GLN A 73 5.71 45.20 -59.83
N SER A 74 6.15 44.38 -60.80
CA SER A 74 5.80 44.31 -62.23
C SER A 74 5.82 42.85 -62.75
N SER A 75 5.17 42.61 -63.89
CA SER A 75 5.08 41.30 -64.55
C SER A 75 6.26 40.99 -65.47
N ARG A 76 6.86 39.80 -65.38
CA ARG A 76 7.48 39.09 -66.52
C ARG A 76 7.70 37.59 -66.26
N SER A 77 7.40 36.79 -67.29
CA SER A 77 7.85 35.41 -67.54
C SER A 77 7.81 34.40 -66.38
N ALA A 78 6.70 33.68 -66.26
CA ALA A 78 6.66 32.38 -65.57
C ALA A 78 6.96 31.23 -66.55
N GLN A 79 8.19 30.74 -66.57
CA GLN A 79 8.55 29.43 -67.15
C GLN A 79 9.94 29.00 -66.65
N SER A 80 10.12 27.70 -66.39
CA SER A 80 11.32 27.05 -65.84
C SER A 80 11.69 27.40 -64.38
N ALA A 81 11.15 26.63 -63.43
CA ALA A 81 11.79 26.17 -62.18
C ALA A 81 10.80 25.50 -61.18
N ARG A 82 9.91 24.61 -61.66
CA ARG A 82 9.11 23.71 -60.77
C ARG A 82 8.75 22.36 -61.41
N SER A 83 9.61 21.90 -62.32
CA SER A 83 9.52 20.58 -62.97
C SER A 83 10.29 19.51 -62.18
N ALA A 84 10.09 19.45 -60.85
CA ALA A 84 10.86 18.60 -59.95
C ALA A 84 10.06 18.06 -58.77
N GLN A 85 8.74 17.84 -58.92
CA GLN A 85 7.94 17.09 -57.93
C GLN A 85 6.63 16.48 -58.47
N SER A 86 6.49 16.32 -59.79
CA SER A 86 5.28 15.77 -60.44
C SER A 86 5.53 14.52 -61.30
N GLN A 87 6.69 13.86 -61.15
CA GLN A 87 7.02 12.58 -61.80
C GLN A 87 7.77 11.64 -60.85
N ALA A 88 7.03 11.11 -59.87
CA ALA A 88 7.38 9.88 -59.15
C ALA A 88 6.15 8.98 -58.91
N SER A 89 5.04 9.28 -59.60
CA SER A 89 3.73 8.62 -59.46
C SER A 89 3.47 7.63 -60.60
N SER A 90 4.47 6.80 -60.94
CA SER A 90 4.34 5.79 -62.00
C SER A 90 5.41 4.69 -61.95
N GLN A 91 5.82 4.23 -60.76
CA GLN A 91 6.57 2.98 -60.56
C GLN A 91 6.65 2.60 -59.07
N ARG A 92 5.51 2.18 -58.50
CA ARG A 92 5.52 1.17 -57.43
C ARG A 92 4.81 -0.06 -57.95
N THR A 93 5.61 -1.07 -58.24
CA THR A 93 5.18 -2.44 -58.52
C THR A 93 4.28 -2.95 -57.40
N GLY A 94 3.29 -3.78 -57.73
CA GLY A 94 2.24 -4.23 -56.80
C GLY A 94 2.73 -5.16 -55.68
N SER A 95 3.37 -4.58 -54.66
CA SER A 95 3.81 -5.28 -53.46
C SER A 95 3.98 -4.29 -52.29
N ASP A 96 2.88 -3.94 -51.61
CA ASP A 96 2.68 -4.25 -50.16
C ASP A 96 1.37 -3.65 -49.57
N THR A 97 0.29 -3.60 -50.36
CA THR A 97 -1.08 -3.29 -49.85
C THR A 97 -1.63 -4.37 -48.90
N ARG A 98 -0.81 -5.38 -48.56
CA ARG A 98 -1.17 -6.45 -47.63
C ARG A 98 -1.39 -5.93 -46.22
N TYR A 99 -0.59 -4.96 -45.77
CA TYR A 99 -0.61 -4.46 -44.39
C TYR A 99 -1.11 -3.01 -44.26
N TYR A 100 -0.95 -2.18 -45.29
CA TYR A 100 -1.44 -0.80 -45.28
C TYR A 100 -1.95 -0.38 -46.65
N ASP A 101 -3.16 0.18 -46.70
CA ASP A 101 -3.81 0.69 -47.90
C ASP A 101 -4.49 2.03 -47.59
N PRO A 102 -3.92 3.17 -48.02
CA PRO A 102 -4.50 4.49 -47.81
C PRO A 102 -5.83 4.68 -48.55
N ASP A 103 -6.04 3.94 -49.65
CA ASP A 103 -7.14 4.11 -50.60
C ASP A 103 -8.18 2.97 -50.50
N GLN A 104 -8.16 2.19 -49.41
CA GLN A 104 -9.11 1.09 -49.14
C GLN A 104 -10.56 1.53 -49.32
N ASP A 105 -11.36 0.67 -49.98
CA ASP A 105 -12.79 0.91 -50.23
C ASP A 105 -13.56 1.36 -48.96
N PRO A 106 -14.25 2.51 -48.99
CA PRO A 106 -14.97 3.02 -47.84
C PRO A 106 -16.15 2.16 -47.35
N GLU A 107 -16.67 1.21 -48.13
CA GLU A 107 -17.73 0.28 -47.69
C GLU A 107 -17.16 -0.95 -46.99
N GLU A 108 -16.12 -1.57 -47.55
CA GLU A 108 -15.38 -2.63 -46.88
C GLU A 108 -14.85 -2.13 -45.53
N ARG A 109 -14.19 -0.97 -45.51
CA ARG A 109 -13.68 -0.37 -44.28
C ARG A 109 -14.78 -0.09 -43.25
N ARG A 110 -15.95 0.39 -43.68
CA ARG A 110 -17.11 0.59 -42.78
C ARG A 110 -17.63 -0.74 -42.21
N SER A 111 -17.60 -1.82 -42.99
CA SER A 111 -17.97 -3.16 -42.55
C SER A 111 -16.99 -3.71 -41.50
N VAL A 112 -15.69 -3.64 -41.75
CA VAL A 112 -14.63 -4.09 -40.81
C VAL A 112 -14.71 -3.33 -39.49
N ARG A 113 -14.84 -1.99 -39.53
CA ARG A 113 -14.99 -1.18 -38.30
C ARG A 113 -16.27 -1.47 -37.52
N ARG A 114 -17.33 -1.94 -38.19
CA ARG A 114 -18.56 -2.38 -37.53
C ARG A 114 -18.34 -3.72 -36.83
N GLY A 115 -17.84 -4.73 -37.55
CA GLY A 115 -17.54 -6.06 -37.00
C GLY A 115 -16.63 -6.01 -35.77
N LEU A 116 -15.53 -5.25 -35.81
CA LEU A 116 -14.64 -5.07 -34.66
C LEU A 116 -15.33 -4.39 -33.45
N ARG A 117 -16.27 -3.46 -33.68
CA ARG A 117 -17.04 -2.83 -32.59
C ARG A 117 -18.10 -3.76 -32.01
N ASP A 118 -18.72 -4.56 -32.85
CA ASP A 118 -19.75 -5.52 -32.44
C ASP A 118 -19.11 -6.66 -31.64
N LEU A 119 -17.98 -7.23 -32.08
CA LEU A 119 -17.14 -8.16 -31.30
C LEU A 119 -16.67 -7.54 -29.98
N GLY A 120 -16.21 -6.28 -30.03
CA GLY A 120 -15.80 -5.55 -28.83
C GLY A 120 -16.95 -5.30 -27.84
N ARG A 121 -18.20 -5.26 -28.30
CA ARG A 121 -19.39 -5.23 -27.43
C ARG A 121 -19.69 -6.64 -26.90
N GLU A 122 -19.73 -7.64 -27.76
CA GLU A 122 -20.01 -9.04 -27.42
C GLU A 122 -19.08 -9.56 -26.30
N LEU A 123 -17.77 -9.31 -26.42
CA LEU A 123 -16.75 -9.66 -25.42
C LEU A 123 -17.02 -9.04 -24.03
N ASN A 124 -17.58 -7.82 -23.99
CA ASN A 124 -17.89 -7.13 -22.74
C ASN A 124 -19.25 -7.56 -22.16
N ASP A 125 -20.27 -7.69 -23.01
CA ASP A 125 -21.63 -8.04 -22.61
C ASP A 125 -21.71 -9.51 -22.13
N THR A 126 -20.95 -10.43 -22.75
CA THR A 126 -20.91 -11.88 -22.40
C THR A 126 -19.81 -12.23 -21.39
N ARG A 127 -19.07 -11.25 -20.86
CA ARG A 127 -17.86 -11.45 -20.04
C ARG A 127 -18.03 -12.47 -18.90
N GLY A 128 -19.18 -12.47 -18.22
CA GLY A 128 -19.46 -13.41 -17.12
C GLY A 128 -19.71 -14.86 -17.56
N GLU A 129 -20.26 -15.05 -18.76
CA GLU A 129 -20.49 -16.38 -19.35
C GLU A 129 -19.17 -16.95 -19.89
N LEU A 130 -18.34 -16.10 -20.51
CA LEU A 130 -17.03 -16.46 -21.06
C LEU A 130 -16.04 -16.98 -20.00
N MET A 131 -16.21 -16.58 -18.74
CA MET A 131 -15.38 -17.06 -17.61
C MET A 131 -15.72 -18.50 -17.20
N GLN A 132 -16.88 -19.04 -17.56
CA GLN A 132 -17.32 -20.37 -17.10
C GLN A 132 -16.40 -21.51 -17.61
N PRO A 133 -16.15 -22.56 -16.80
CA PRO A 133 -15.44 -23.76 -17.25
C PRO A 133 -16.11 -24.39 -18.48
N GLY A 134 -15.32 -24.84 -19.46
CA GLY A 134 -15.84 -25.46 -20.68
C GLY A 134 -16.46 -24.50 -21.71
N ASN A 135 -16.48 -23.18 -21.48
CA ASN A 135 -16.90 -22.20 -22.48
C ASN A 135 -15.74 -21.74 -23.38
N ASP A 136 -15.77 -22.08 -24.66
CA ASP A 136 -14.76 -21.72 -25.66
C ASP A 136 -15.03 -20.37 -26.37
N GLY A 137 -16.02 -19.60 -25.94
CA GLY A 137 -16.41 -18.33 -26.57
C GLY A 137 -15.27 -17.30 -26.67
N ILE A 138 -14.28 -17.34 -25.78
CA ILE A 138 -13.08 -16.48 -25.87
C ILE A 138 -12.26 -16.83 -27.13
N LEU A 139 -12.11 -18.12 -27.44
CA LEU A 139 -11.44 -18.60 -28.65
C LEU A 139 -12.23 -18.17 -29.89
N ASN A 140 -13.55 -18.34 -29.88
CA ASN A 140 -14.43 -17.90 -30.98
C ASN A 140 -14.32 -16.39 -31.27
N ILE A 141 -14.17 -15.55 -30.25
CA ILE A 141 -13.97 -14.11 -30.41
C ILE A 141 -12.59 -13.79 -31.02
N VAL A 142 -11.53 -14.52 -30.64
CA VAL A 142 -10.19 -14.40 -31.25
C VAL A 142 -10.21 -14.84 -32.72
N GLU A 143 -10.88 -15.95 -33.04
CA GLU A 143 -11.01 -16.43 -34.41
C GLU A 143 -11.77 -15.44 -35.30
N GLN A 144 -12.88 -14.88 -34.81
CA GLN A 144 -13.60 -13.83 -35.53
C GLN A 144 -12.78 -12.54 -35.66
N ALA A 145 -12.05 -12.12 -34.62
CA ALA A 145 -11.13 -10.97 -34.70
C ALA A 145 -10.05 -11.19 -35.78
N ASN A 146 -9.45 -12.38 -35.86
CA ASN A 146 -8.47 -12.74 -36.90
C ASN A 146 -9.04 -12.63 -38.32
N GLN A 147 -10.33 -12.96 -38.53
CA GLN A 147 -10.99 -12.79 -39.83
C GLN A 147 -11.14 -11.32 -40.23
N PHE A 148 -11.38 -10.42 -39.27
CA PHE A 148 -11.43 -8.98 -39.51
C PHE A 148 -10.02 -8.37 -39.66
N TYR A 149 -9.04 -8.81 -38.86
CA TYR A 149 -7.64 -8.37 -38.91
C TYR A 149 -7.04 -8.47 -40.32
N ALA A 150 -7.32 -9.56 -41.05
CA ALA A 150 -6.90 -9.74 -42.44
C ALA A 150 -7.34 -8.61 -43.40
N LYS A 151 -8.40 -7.87 -43.05
CA LYS A 151 -8.98 -6.75 -43.81
C LYS A 151 -8.71 -5.37 -43.19
N VAL A 152 -8.00 -5.31 -42.05
CA VAL A 152 -7.51 -4.04 -41.49
C VAL A 152 -6.32 -3.55 -42.31
N LYS A 153 -6.46 -2.38 -42.95
CA LYS A 153 -5.42 -1.76 -43.78
C LYS A 153 -5.02 -0.35 -43.31
N GLN A 154 -5.50 0.06 -42.14
CA GLN A 154 -5.46 1.45 -41.67
C GLN A 154 -5.08 1.51 -40.18
N THR A 155 -4.14 2.38 -39.83
CA THR A 155 -3.58 2.50 -38.46
C THR A 155 -4.65 2.80 -37.41
N ALA A 156 -5.61 3.67 -37.73
CA ALA A 156 -6.72 4.00 -36.84
C ALA A 156 -7.63 2.80 -36.54
N ASP A 157 -7.68 1.80 -37.43
CA ASP A 157 -8.57 0.64 -37.30
C ASP A 157 -7.85 -0.54 -36.64
N ALA A 158 -6.52 -0.64 -36.82
CA ALA A 158 -5.65 -1.49 -36.02
C ALA A 158 -5.72 -1.18 -34.50
N THR A 159 -6.06 0.06 -34.10
CA THR A 159 -6.28 0.37 -32.66
C THR A 159 -7.53 -0.27 -32.07
N LEU A 160 -8.56 -0.55 -32.88
CA LEU A 160 -9.77 -1.24 -32.41
C LEU A 160 -9.46 -2.72 -32.21
N ASP A 161 -8.80 -3.32 -33.20
CA ASP A 161 -8.33 -4.70 -33.18
C ASP A 161 -7.39 -4.97 -31.98
N SER A 162 -6.35 -4.14 -31.81
CA SER A 162 -5.41 -4.22 -30.68
C SER A 162 -6.12 -4.17 -29.32
N ARG A 163 -7.20 -3.39 -29.18
CA ARG A 163 -7.97 -3.28 -27.94
C ARG A 163 -8.77 -4.56 -27.65
N ILE A 164 -9.33 -5.21 -28.67
CA ILE A 164 -10.01 -6.50 -28.51
C ILE A 164 -8.99 -7.53 -28.03
N LEU A 165 -7.82 -7.60 -28.67
CA LEU A 165 -6.77 -8.56 -28.31
C LEU A 165 -6.28 -8.39 -26.86
N VAL A 166 -6.06 -7.15 -26.40
CA VAL A 166 -5.69 -6.87 -24.99
C VAL A 166 -6.79 -7.31 -24.03
N ASN A 167 -8.04 -6.89 -24.26
CA ASN A 167 -9.17 -7.26 -23.39
C ASN A 167 -9.38 -8.79 -23.33
N THR A 168 -9.19 -9.48 -24.46
CA THR A 168 -9.26 -10.95 -24.52
C THR A 168 -8.09 -11.60 -23.80
N ALA A 169 -6.87 -11.06 -23.89
CA ALA A 169 -5.72 -11.55 -23.13
C ALA A 169 -5.92 -11.41 -21.62
N ASP A 170 -6.44 -10.27 -21.15
CA ASP A 170 -6.79 -10.05 -19.74
C ASP A 170 -7.87 -11.03 -19.25
N LEU A 171 -8.90 -11.27 -20.06
CA LEU A 171 -9.97 -12.22 -19.73
C LEU A 171 -9.46 -13.67 -19.72
N THR A 172 -8.60 -14.03 -20.68
CA THR A 172 -7.94 -15.34 -20.75
C THR A 172 -7.04 -15.56 -19.54
N HIS A 173 -6.29 -14.54 -19.11
CA HIS A 173 -5.48 -14.60 -17.90
C HIS A 173 -6.35 -14.81 -16.66
N LYS A 174 -7.41 -14.00 -16.46
CA LYS A 174 -8.36 -14.19 -15.35
C LYS A 174 -8.96 -15.60 -15.35
N LYS A 175 -9.37 -16.12 -16.52
CA LYS A 175 -9.93 -17.48 -16.66
C LYS A 175 -8.90 -18.58 -16.35
N ALA A 176 -7.67 -18.45 -16.86
CA ALA A 176 -6.59 -19.41 -16.59
C ALA A 176 -6.22 -19.42 -15.10
N THR A 177 -6.19 -18.26 -14.44
CA THR A 177 -5.98 -18.16 -12.99
C THR A 177 -7.11 -18.83 -12.20
N GLN A 178 -8.37 -18.62 -12.58
CA GLN A 178 -9.52 -19.30 -11.94
C GLN A 178 -9.49 -20.81 -12.16
N LEU A 179 -9.13 -21.29 -13.35
CA LEU A 179 -9.00 -22.73 -13.62
C LEU A 179 -7.81 -23.36 -12.89
N ALA A 180 -6.69 -22.65 -12.72
CA ALA A 180 -5.50 -23.16 -12.06
C ALA A 180 -5.57 -23.15 -10.53
N LEU A 181 -6.37 -22.25 -9.93
CA LEU A 181 -6.48 -22.08 -8.48
C LEU A 181 -7.80 -22.61 -7.88
N GLY A 182 -8.70 -23.17 -8.72
CA GLY A 182 -10.06 -23.52 -8.32
C GLY A 182 -10.96 -22.28 -8.16
N ASP A 183 -12.18 -22.48 -7.64
CA ASP A 183 -13.15 -21.40 -7.46
C ASP A 183 -12.68 -20.39 -6.41
N THR A 184 -11.88 -19.44 -6.87
CA THR A 184 -11.34 -18.32 -6.11
C THR A 184 -12.37 -17.20 -6.03
N SER A 185 -13.59 -17.55 -5.63
CA SER A 185 -14.63 -16.63 -5.15
C SER A 185 -14.21 -15.86 -3.88
N ALA A 186 -13.07 -16.23 -3.28
CA ALA A 186 -12.33 -15.46 -2.28
C ALA A 186 -11.34 -14.41 -2.85
N GLY A 187 -11.28 -14.23 -4.18
CA GLY A 187 -10.50 -13.18 -4.83
C GLY A 187 -11.30 -11.87 -4.93
N ILE A 188 -10.77 -10.79 -4.37
CA ILE A 188 -11.40 -9.46 -4.48
C ILE A 188 -11.07 -8.87 -5.86
N ASP A 189 -12.06 -8.79 -6.76
CA ASP A 189 -11.95 -7.91 -7.93
C ASP A 189 -11.97 -6.45 -7.45
N VAL A 190 -10.86 -5.74 -7.68
CA VAL A 190 -10.64 -4.38 -7.15
C VAL A 190 -11.61 -3.39 -7.75
N ASP A 191 -11.95 -3.52 -9.04
CA ASP A 191 -12.87 -2.61 -9.72
C ASP A 191 -14.30 -2.82 -9.23
N GLU A 192 -14.71 -4.07 -9.01
CA GLU A 192 -16.01 -4.39 -8.42
C GLU A 192 -16.11 -3.94 -6.96
N PHE A 193 -15.05 -4.15 -6.16
CA PHE A 193 -14.97 -3.74 -4.77
C PHE A 193 -15.06 -2.22 -4.62
N VAL A 194 -14.24 -1.46 -5.37
CA VAL A 194 -14.29 0.00 -5.38
C VAL A 194 -15.65 0.50 -5.87
N SER A 195 -16.23 -0.10 -6.91
CA SER A 195 -17.57 0.25 -7.39
C SER A 195 -18.66 0.03 -6.33
N LYS A 196 -18.59 -1.06 -5.57
CA LYS A 196 -19.49 -1.33 -4.43
C LYS A 196 -19.29 -0.33 -3.30
N CYS A 197 -18.04 0.04 -2.95
CA CYS A 197 -17.74 1.07 -1.96
C CYS A 197 -18.28 2.44 -2.37
N VAL A 198 -18.11 2.86 -3.63
CA VAL A 198 -18.69 4.11 -4.16
C VAL A 198 -20.23 4.08 -4.12
N SER A 199 -20.85 2.96 -4.52
CA SER A 199 -22.31 2.78 -4.43
C SER A 199 -22.83 2.83 -2.99
N PHE A 200 -22.07 2.30 -2.03
CA PHE A 200 -22.39 2.37 -0.61
C PHE A 200 -22.27 3.81 -0.07
N MET A 201 -21.15 4.47 -0.33
CA MET A 201 -20.90 5.85 0.10
C MET A 201 -21.91 6.86 -0.46
N ARG A 202 -22.40 6.67 -1.69
CA ARG A 202 -23.44 7.51 -2.31
C ARG A 202 -24.86 7.28 -1.78
N ARG A 203 -25.13 6.20 -1.02
CA ARG A 203 -26.48 5.94 -0.46
C ARG A 203 -26.75 6.66 0.86
N GLY A 204 -25.70 6.97 1.62
CA GLY A 204 -25.79 7.65 2.91
C GLY A 204 -26.52 6.85 4.01
N PRO A 205 -26.54 7.37 5.25
CA PRO A 205 -27.11 6.64 6.40
C PRO A 205 -28.64 6.54 6.39
N ASN A 206 -29.34 7.40 5.65
CA ASN A 206 -30.81 7.54 5.71
C ASN A 206 -31.61 6.42 5.03
N ASN A 207 -30.96 5.37 4.50
CA ASN A 207 -31.63 4.23 3.86
C ASN A 207 -31.31 2.86 4.50
N ALA A 208 -30.63 2.85 5.66
CA ALA A 208 -30.20 1.61 6.34
C ALA A 208 -31.36 0.73 6.88
N THR A 209 -32.61 1.21 6.84
CA THR A 209 -33.82 0.48 7.26
C THR A 209 -34.64 -0.08 6.10
N ALA A 210 -34.22 0.11 4.84
CA ALA A 210 -34.85 -0.52 3.68
C ALA A 210 -34.30 -1.95 3.47
N SER A 211 -34.91 -2.88 4.19
CA SER A 211 -34.74 -4.35 4.20
C SER A 211 -34.01 -4.98 3.01
N THR A 212 -33.11 -5.90 3.34
CA THR A 212 -32.91 -7.16 2.60
C THR A 212 -34.23 -7.70 2.04
N ASN A 213 -34.39 -7.73 0.71
CA ASN A 213 -35.15 -8.73 -0.07
C ASN A 213 -35.28 -8.32 -1.54
N GLY A 214 -35.08 -9.28 -2.45
CA GLY A 214 -35.68 -9.24 -3.80
C GLY A 214 -34.88 -8.54 -4.90
N THR A 215 -34.32 -9.34 -5.81
CA THR A 215 -33.97 -8.93 -7.17
C THR A 215 -35.23 -8.70 -8.01
N GLN A 216 -35.66 -7.45 -8.19
CA GLN A 216 -36.35 -6.96 -9.40
C GLN A 216 -36.51 -5.44 -9.37
N GLY A 217 -36.19 -4.77 -10.47
CA GLY A 217 -36.12 -3.30 -10.50
C GLY A 217 -37.44 -2.59 -10.77
N ARG A 218 -37.51 -1.30 -10.44
CA ARG A 218 -38.44 -0.37 -11.11
C ARG A 218 -37.91 1.06 -11.15
N ARG A 219 -38.03 1.69 -12.33
CA ARG A 219 -37.89 3.14 -12.51
C ARG A 219 -39.00 3.87 -11.74
N GLY A 220 -38.67 4.96 -11.06
CA GLY A 220 -39.63 5.84 -10.38
C GLY A 220 -39.24 7.32 -10.43
N ARG A 221 -39.82 8.06 -11.39
CA ARG A 221 -40.21 9.47 -11.19
C ARG A 221 -41.27 9.52 -10.06
N LEU A 222 -41.54 10.61 -9.33
CA LEU A 222 -41.31 12.05 -9.52
C LEU A 222 -41.50 12.74 -8.13
N GLY A 223 -40.93 13.92 -7.89
CA GLY A 223 -41.11 14.64 -6.60
C GLY A 223 -40.67 16.10 -6.64
N ARG A 224 -41.20 16.88 -7.60
CA ARG A 224 -40.82 18.28 -7.83
C ARG A 224 -41.64 19.22 -6.91
N SER A 225 -40.98 19.91 -5.99
CA SER A 225 -41.43 21.21 -5.46
C SER A 225 -40.46 22.31 -5.95
N GLN A 226 -40.90 23.57 -5.94
CA GLN A 226 -40.26 24.65 -6.70
C GLN A 226 -38.85 25.01 -6.18
N ARG A 227 -37.89 25.08 -7.10
CA ARG A 227 -36.66 25.90 -7.00
C ARG A 227 -36.53 26.73 -8.27
N ASP A 228 -35.89 27.88 -8.14
CA ASP A 228 -35.77 28.92 -9.16
C ASP A 228 -35.01 28.47 -10.42
N PRO A 229 -35.32 29.03 -11.62
CA PRO A 229 -34.58 28.75 -12.84
C PRO A 229 -33.19 29.42 -12.93
N ASP A 230 -32.86 30.32 -12.01
CA ASP A 230 -31.61 31.14 -12.01
C ASP A 230 -30.61 30.74 -10.91
N ALA A 231 -30.83 29.61 -10.23
CA ALA A 231 -29.78 29.00 -9.41
C ALA A 231 -28.81 28.26 -10.33
N SER A 232 -27.57 28.73 -10.42
CA SER A 232 -26.47 28.04 -11.09
C SER A 232 -26.26 26.64 -10.50
N ASP A 233 -26.24 25.61 -11.34
CA ASP A 233 -25.87 24.23 -10.98
C ASP A 233 -24.35 24.10 -10.71
N GLU A 234 -23.85 24.93 -9.79
CA GLU A 234 -22.53 24.85 -9.16
C GLU A 234 -22.72 24.55 -7.67
N ASP A 235 -22.97 23.28 -7.34
CA ASP A 235 -22.63 22.56 -6.10
C ASP A 235 -23.63 21.41 -5.82
N ASP A 236 -23.43 20.30 -6.53
CA ASP A 236 -23.75 18.97 -6.00
C ASP A 236 -22.46 18.15 -6.12
N GLY A 237 -21.46 18.51 -5.30
CA GLY A 237 -20.19 17.80 -5.23
C GLY A 237 -20.39 16.30 -4.97
N ASP A 238 -19.57 15.46 -5.61
CA ASP A 238 -19.61 14.00 -5.55
C ASP A 238 -19.11 13.47 -4.19
N ALA A 239 -19.83 13.85 -3.12
CA ALA A 239 -19.45 13.72 -1.73
C ALA A 239 -19.56 12.25 -1.26
N MET A 240 -18.56 11.47 -1.60
CA MET A 240 -18.37 10.12 -1.06
C MET A 240 -18.38 10.18 0.48
N ASN A 241 -19.39 9.57 1.10
CA ASN A 241 -19.59 9.57 2.55
C ASN A 241 -18.62 8.60 3.26
N TRP A 242 -17.35 9.01 3.34
CA TRP A 242 -16.26 8.26 3.96
C TRP A 242 -16.48 7.92 5.44
N ASP A 243 -17.20 8.77 6.19
CA ASP A 243 -17.55 8.50 7.60
C ASP A 243 -18.49 7.30 7.72
N THR A 244 -19.50 7.19 6.84
CA THR A 244 -20.40 6.02 6.82
C THR A 244 -19.63 4.76 6.42
N LEU A 245 -18.79 4.82 5.37
CA LEU A 245 -17.95 3.68 4.98
C LEU A 245 -16.99 3.27 6.11
N GLY A 246 -16.34 4.24 6.76
CA GLY A 246 -15.45 4.00 7.89
C GLY A 246 -16.16 3.29 9.04
N ARG A 247 -17.32 3.80 9.48
CA ARG A 247 -18.12 3.19 10.57
C ARG A 247 -18.62 1.79 10.24
N SER A 248 -18.90 1.48 8.97
CA SER A 248 -19.34 0.15 8.54
C SER A 248 -18.20 -0.82 8.24
N ALA A 249 -17.05 -0.34 7.76
CA ALA A 249 -15.84 -1.13 7.49
C ALA A 249 -15.02 -1.40 8.77
N CYS A 250 -15.10 -0.53 9.77
CA CYS A 250 -14.64 -0.81 11.13
C CYS A 250 -15.59 -1.81 11.82
N PHE A 251 -15.53 -3.07 11.41
CA PHE A 251 -16.31 -4.16 12.02
C PHE A 251 -16.18 -4.16 13.55
N PRO A 252 -17.30 -4.19 14.31
CA PRO A 252 -17.27 -4.33 15.78
C PRO A 252 -16.61 -5.61 16.30
N SER A 253 -16.31 -6.55 15.40
CA SER A 253 -15.73 -7.87 15.67
C SER A 253 -14.29 -8.01 15.15
N ASN A 254 -13.56 -6.91 14.96
CA ASN A 254 -12.15 -6.94 14.54
C ASN A 254 -11.21 -7.34 15.70
N ALA A 255 -11.52 -8.47 16.34
CA ALA A 255 -10.54 -9.24 17.09
C ALA A 255 -9.53 -9.77 16.08
N ARG A 256 -8.35 -9.14 16.02
CA ARG A 256 -7.23 -9.64 15.23
C ARG A 256 -7.02 -11.11 15.62
N PRO A 257 -6.96 -12.06 14.68
CA PRO A 257 -6.53 -13.42 14.99
C PRO A 257 -5.19 -13.33 15.74
N ALA A 258 -4.96 -14.20 16.72
CA ALA A 258 -3.69 -14.28 17.42
C ALA A 258 -2.60 -14.80 16.46
N VAL A 259 -2.11 -13.91 15.59
CA VAL A 259 -0.93 -14.14 14.76
C VAL A 259 0.29 -14.08 15.65
N SER A 260 0.78 -15.27 15.99
CA SER A 260 2.02 -15.49 16.70
C SER A 260 3.19 -14.77 16.00
N GLY A 261 4.11 -14.23 16.81
CA GLY A 261 5.14 -13.30 16.33
C GLY A 261 6.18 -13.87 15.35
N TRP A 262 6.12 -15.16 15.01
CA TRP A 262 7.18 -15.88 14.29
C TRP A 262 6.80 -16.25 12.85
N LEU A 263 5.50 -16.30 12.51
CA LEU A 263 5.02 -16.58 11.14
C LEU A 263 4.88 -15.33 10.26
N LEU A 264 5.50 -14.21 10.64
CA LEU A 264 5.55 -12.96 9.85
C LEU A 264 6.36 -13.09 8.53
N GLY A 265 6.99 -14.24 8.28
CA GLY A 265 7.78 -14.49 7.09
C GLY A 265 8.93 -13.49 6.94
N PRO A 266 9.40 -13.20 5.70
CA PRO A 266 10.54 -12.32 5.47
C PRO A 266 10.26 -10.81 5.69
N LEU A 267 9.18 -10.43 6.41
CA LEU A 267 8.97 -9.05 6.86
C LEU A 267 10.05 -8.59 7.87
N SER A 268 10.77 -9.53 8.49
CA SER A 268 11.96 -9.29 9.33
C SER A 268 13.29 -9.66 8.67
N VAL A 269 13.38 -9.72 7.34
CA VAL A 269 14.69 -9.86 6.67
C VAL A 269 15.52 -8.61 6.90
N GLN A 270 16.42 -8.67 7.89
CA GLN A 270 17.65 -7.89 7.88
C GLN A 270 18.37 -8.21 6.56
N LYS A 271 18.20 -7.33 5.58
CA LYS A 271 18.76 -7.48 4.25
C LYS A 271 20.28 -7.53 4.42
N ARG A 272 20.90 -8.71 4.21
CA ARG A 272 22.36 -8.87 4.30
C ARG A 272 23.02 -7.72 3.53
N THR A 273 23.64 -6.81 4.27
CA THR A 273 24.26 -5.63 3.70
C THR A 273 25.36 -6.12 2.78
N ARG A 274 25.13 -6.04 1.47
CA ARG A 274 26.15 -6.39 0.49
C ARG A 274 27.34 -5.49 0.78
N GLN A 275 28.44 -6.05 1.28
CA GLN A 275 29.67 -5.28 1.41
C GLN A 275 29.97 -4.68 0.04
N LEU A 276 29.90 -3.36 -0.04
CA LEU A 276 30.24 -2.62 -1.23
C LEU A 276 31.71 -2.91 -1.48
N THR A 277 32.00 -3.68 -2.54
CA THR A 277 33.35 -3.82 -3.05
C THR A 277 33.82 -2.42 -3.42
N GLN A 278 34.58 -1.81 -2.51
CA GLN A 278 35.07 -0.46 -2.65
C GLN A 278 35.96 -0.47 -3.90
N ARG A 279 35.52 0.18 -4.98
CA ARG A 279 36.42 0.46 -6.10
C ARG A 279 37.45 1.45 -5.60
N ARG A 280 38.56 0.92 -5.05
CA ARG A 280 39.81 1.67 -4.99
C ARG A 280 40.13 2.15 -6.40
N ALA A 281 40.70 3.34 -6.50
CA ALA A 281 41.38 3.74 -7.73
C ALA A 281 42.41 2.67 -8.09
N THR A 282 42.73 2.53 -9.38
CA THR A 282 43.58 1.46 -9.91
C THR A 282 44.96 1.42 -9.23
N GLU A 283 45.08 0.66 -8.15
CA GLU A 283 46.36 0.36 -7.52
C GLU A 283 47.12 -0.62 -8.42
N GLN A 284 48.36 -0.26 -8.73
CA GLN A 284 49.24 -1.02 -9.59
C GLN A 284 49.64 -2.30 -8.86
N ILE A 285 49.08 -3.44 -9.28
CA ILE A 285 49.25 -4.72 -8.60
C ILE A 285 50.73 -5.14 -8.67
N ASP A 286 51.45 -5.04 -7.55
CA ASP A 286 52.75 -5.67 -7.39
C ASP A 286 52.55 -7.20 -7.37
N ARG A 287 53.14 -7.88 -8.35
CA ARG A 287 52.98 -9.32 -8.57
C ARG A 287 53.81 -10.18 -7.62
N THR A 288 54.55 -9.59 -6.68
CA THR A 288 55.44 -10.31 -5.76
C THR A 288 54.80 -10.77 -4.45
N GLN A 289 53.65 -10.20 -4.05
CA GLN A 289 52.96 -10.59 -2.80
C GLN A 289 51.73 -11.48 -3.06
N ALA A 290 51.91 -12.79 -2.86
CA ALA A 290 50.78 -13.72 -2.71
C ALA A 290 50.22 -13.63 -1.29
N VAL A 291 49.02 -13.07 -1.13
CA VAL A 291 48.34 -12.95 0.17
C VAL A 291 47.29 -14.07 0.30
N ALA A 292 47.45 -14.93 1.30
CA ALA A 292 46.52 -16.02 1.58
C ALA A 292 45.20 -15.50 2.21
N PRO A 293 44.05 -16.18 2.00
CA PRO A 293 42.79 -15.82 2.64
C PRO A 293 42.89 -15.92 4.17
N ARG A 294 42.39 -14.91 4.89
CA ARG A 294 42.20 -15.00 6.34
C ARG A 294 40.89 -15.70 6.66
N GLU A 295 40.93 -16.69 7.55
CA GLU A 295 39.75 -17.23 8.20
C GLU A 295 39.17 -16.18 9.18
N MET A 296 37.84 -16.03 9.19
CA MET A 296 37.14 -15.19 10.17
C MET A 296 36.89 -16.00 11.45
N ALA A 297 37.23 -15.40 12.60
CA ALA A 297 36.94 -16.01 13.90
C ALA A 297 35.46 -15.89 14.23
N GLN A 298 34.90 -16.90 14.91
CA GLN A 298 33.47 -17.01 15.20
C GLN A 298 32.91 -15.94 16.16
N GLN A 299 33.78 -15.07 16.72
CA GLN A 299 33.42 -13.95 17.59
C GLN A 299 33.10 -12.64 16.83
N ASP A 300 33.47 -12.51 15.55
CA ASP A 300 33.13 -11.33 14.72
C ASP A 300 31.67 -11.36 14.21
N LEU A 301 30.97 -12.47 14.43
CA LEU A 301 29.52 -12.58 14.27
C LEU A 301 28.85 -12.06 15.55
N GLY A 302 28.51 -10.77 15.58
CA GLY A 302 27.69 -10.19 16.64
C GLY A 302 26.38 -10.98 16.81
N GLN A 303 25.89 -11.10 18.05
CA GLN A 303 24.72 -11.90 18.40
C GLN A 303 23.49 -11.52 17.55
N GLN A 304 23.26 -12.31 16.50
CA GLN A 304 22.02 -12.31 15.73
C GLN A 304 21.08 -13.28 16.45
N ASP A 305 19.95 -12.78 16.97
CA ASP A 305 18.88 -13.64 17.48
C ASP A 305 18.51 -14.66 16.39
N SER A 306 18.59 -15.94 16.73
CA SER A 306 18.54 -17.09 15.82
C SER A 306 17.13 -17.34 15.28
N THR A 307 16.67 -16.49 14.35
CA THR A 307 15.37 -16.62 13.68
C THR A 307 15.51 -16.91 12.18
N ASN A 308 16.51 -17.71 11.81
CA ASN A 308 16.60 -18.26 10.47
C ASN A 308 15.67 -19.48 10.38
N LEU A 309 14.71 -19.46 9.45
CA LEU A 309 13.73 -20.56 9.27
C LEU A 309 14.42 -21.93 9.13
N THR A 310 15.59 -21.97 8.49
CA THR A 310 16.39 -23.19 8.31
C THR A 310 16.94 -23.76 9.63
N GLU A 311 17.28 -22.91 10.61
CA GLU A 311 17.74 -23.35 11.93
C GLU A 311 16.58 -23.96 12.72
N ILE A 312 15.43 -23.28 12.77
CA ILE A 312 14.21 -23.76 13.44
C ILE A 312 13.76 -25.11 12.84
N CYS A 313 13.71 -25.23 11.51
CA CYS A 313 13.41 -26.50 10.86
C CYS A 313 14.46 -27.59 11.19
N SER A 314 15.76 -27.26 11.27
CA SER A 314 16.80 -28.21 11.65
C SER A 314 16.64 -28.70 13.10
N GLU A 315 16.27 -27.82 14.03
CA GLU A 315 15.99 -28.16 15.42
C GLU A 315 14.75 -29.05 15.56
N ILE A 316 13.65 -28.70 14.88
CA ILE A 316 12.42 -29.52 14.87
C ILE A 316 12.68 -30.91 14.26
N ASN A 317 13.50 -31.01 13.21
CA ASN A 317 13.86 -32.31 12.62
C ASN A 317 14.71 -33.16 13.58
N LYS A 318 15.71 -32.58 14.25
CA LYS A 318 16.48 -33.27 15.30
C LYS A 318 15.57 -33.71 16.45
N LEU A 319 14.64 -32.87 16.86
CA LEU A 319 13.68 -33.17 17.91
C LEU A 319 12.77 -34.36 17.55
N LEU A 320 12.29 -34.42 16.31
CA LEU A 320 11.54 -35.57 15.79
C LEU A 320 12.40 -36.83 15.80
N ALA A 321 13.60 -36.79 15.23
CA ALA A 321 14.49 -37.96 15.12
C ALA A 321 14.87 -38.53 16.50
N ASN A 322 15.21 -37.66 17.47
CA ASN A 322 15.53 -38.06 18.84
C ASN A 322 14.31 -38.66 19.54
N ASN A 323 13.15 -37.98 19.50
CA ASN A 323 11.92 -38.52 20.13
C ASN A 323 11.48 -39.83 19.48
N GLN A 324 11.60 -39.97 18.16
CA GLN A 324 11.30 -41.23 17.48
C GLN A 324 12.23 -42.34 17.97
N HIS A 325 13.54 -42.11 18.03
CA HIS A 325 14.51 -43.11 18.50
C HIS A 325 14.28 -43.49 19.98
N ASP A 326 14.23 -42.51 20.87
CA ASP A 326 14.18 -42.74 22.32
C ASP A 326 12.88 -43.44 22.74
N ARG A 327 11.74 -42.99 22.19
CA ARG A 327 10.43 -43.59 22.50
C ARG A 327 10.24 -44.95 21.84
N GLN A 328 10.71 -45.12 20.59
CA GLN A 328 10.71 -46.44 19.94
C GLN A 328 11.55 -47.44 20.72
N LYS A 329 12.71 -47.02 21.24
CA LYS A 329 13.55 -47.86 22.08
C LYS A 329 12.84 -48.23 23.39
N ALA A 330 12.34 -47.24 24.14
CA ALA A 330 11.64 -47.48 25.40
C ALA A 330 10.41 -48.39 25.25
N ALA A 331 9.60 -48.16 24.21
CA ALA A 331 8.45 -49.02 23.90
C ALA A 331 8.90 -50.44 23.49
N THR A 332 9.98 -50.60 22.74
CA THR A 332 10.50 -51.94 22.38
C THR A 332 10.99 -52.69 23.62
N GLU A 333 11.74 -52.02 24.50
CA GLU A 333 12.23 -52.62 25.76
C GLU A 333 11.07 -53.04 26.69
N GLU A 334 9.98 -52.26 26.76
CA GLU A 334 8.79 -52.65 27.54
C GLU A 334 8.00 -53.78 26.87
N LEU A 335 7.85 -53.78 25.54
CA LEU A 335 7.18 -54.85 24.79
C LEU A 335 7.91 -56.19 24.93
N GLU A 336 9.25 -56.19 24.83
CA GLU A 336 10.07 -57.40 25.02
C GLU A 336 10.04 -57.92 26.47
N GLY A 337 9.71 -57.07 27.45
CA GLY A 337 9.54 -57.46 28.85
C GLY A 337 8.19 -58.13 29.19
N GLN A 338 7.23 -58.19 28.26
CA GLN A 338 5.87 -58.70 28.53
C GLN A 338 5.71 -60.17 28.10
N VAL A 339 5.53 -61.06 29.08
CA VAL A 339 5.46 -62.53 28.85
C VAL A 339 4.14 -63.00 28.18
N ASN A 340 3.09 -62.17 28.18
CA ASN A 340 1.83 -62.41 27.48
C ASN A 340 1.34 -61.10 26.83
N LEU A 341 1.77 -60.87 25.59
CA LEU A 341 1.45 -59.66 24.83
C LEU A 341 0.19 -59.88 23.97
N THR A 342 -0.91 -59.23 24.32
CA THR A 342 -2.09 -59.14 23.42
C THR A 342 -1.98 -57.89 22.54
N PRO A 343 -2.64 -57.82 21.37
CA PRO A 343 -2.62 -56.65 20.50
C PRO A 343 -3.06 -55.35 21.20
N GLU A 344 -4.07 -55.43 22.07
CA GLU A 344 -4.59 -54.29 22.84
C GLU A 344 -3.57 -53.81 23.87
N LYS A 345 -2.85 -54.75 24.51
CA LYS A 345 -1.80 -54.42 25.47
C LYS A 345 -0.55 -53.85 24.78
N ALA A 346 -0.21 -54.35 23.59
CA ALA A 346 0.83 -53.77 22.75
C ALA A 346 0.47 -52.33 22.37
N GLN A 347 -0.75 -52.10 21.90
CA GLN A 347 -1.23 -50.75 21.56
C GLN A 347 -1.22 -49.82 22.77
N GLN A 348 -1.62 -50.29 23.96
CA GLN A 348 -1.57 -49.50 25.19
C GLN A 348 -0.13 -49.09 25.57
N ILE A 349 0.85 -49.97 25.41
CA ILE A 349 2.27 -49.65 25.65
C ILE A 349 2.75 -48.60 24.63
N MET A 350 2.40 -48.76 23.35
CA MET A 350 2.74 -47.81 22.28
C MET A 350 2.13 -46.42 22.52
N ASP A 351 0.85 -46.36 22.89
CA ASP A 351 0.15 -45.11 23.22
C ASP A 351 0.73 -44.45 24.48
N ASN A 352 1.11 -45.22 25.51
CA ASN A 352 1.80 -44.72 26.71
C ASN A 352 3.14 -44.04 26.36
N HIS A 353 3.95 -44.67 25.49
CA HIS A 353 5.20 -44.09 24.99
C HIS A 353 4.99 -43.02 23.90
N ASN A 354 3.74 -42.77 23.50
CA ASN A 354 3.35 -41.80 22.48
C ASN A 354 4.08 -42.05 21.13
N VAL A 355 4.05 -43.30 20.66
CA VAL A 355 4.58 -43.78 19.37
C VAL A 355 3.47 -44.59 18.67
N ALA A 356 3.37 -44.50 17.35
CA ALA A 356 2.46 -45.33 16.56
C ALA A 356 3.06 -46.72 16.26
N ASP A 357 2.22 -47.69 15.90
CA ASP A 357 2.61 -49.08 15.63
C ASP A 357 3.56 -49.23 14.41
N ASP A 358 3.45 -48.33 13.44
CA ASP A 358 4.39 -48.15 12.33
C ASP A 358 5.79 -47.66 12.78
N GLY A 359 5.94 -47.26 14.05
CA GLY A 359 7.15 -46.72 14.65
C GLY A 359 7.34 -45.21 14.47
N GLY A 360 6.34 -44.49 13.95
CA GLY A 360 6.32 -43.05 13.77
C GLY A 360 5.81 -42.30 15.00
N ILE A 361 5.97 -40.98 15.01
CA ILE A 361 5.41 -40.10 16.04
C ILE A 361 4.04 -39.57 15.58
N PRO A 362 2.95 -39.69 16.36
CA PRO A 362 1.64 -39.16 16.00
C PRO A 362 1.66 -37.65 15.72
N LEU A 363 1.16 -37.23 14.55
CA LEU A 363 1.24 -35.85 14.06
C LEU A 363 0.65 -34.83 15.06
N PHE A 364 -0.54 -35.11 15.60
CA PHE A 364 -1.22 -34.17 16.49
C PHE A 364 -0.45 -33.97 17.80
N ARG A 365 0.10 -35.04 18.38
CA ARG A 365 0.92 -34.97 19.60
C ARG A 365 2.26 -34.24 19.37
N PHE A 366 2.79 -34.28 18.15
CA PHE A 366 3.99 -33.54 17.78
C PHE A 366 3.72 -32.03 17.60
N CYS A 367 2.66 -31.69 16.85
CA CYS A 367 2.42 -30.33 16.37
C CYS A 367 1.44 -29.49 17.21
N ILE A 368 0.36 -30.08 17.74
CA ILE A 368 -0.74 -29.33 18.36
C ILE A 368 -0.34 -28.90 19.76
N ASN A 369 -0.15 -27.60 19.94
CA ASN A 369 0.18 -26.96 21.21
C ASN A 369 -1.12 -26.54 21.93
N PRO A 370 -1.50 -27.19 23.03
CA PRO A 370 -2.76 -26.91 23.73
C PRO A 370 -2.80 -25.53 24.40
N LYS A 371 -1.65 -24.86 24.53
CA LYS A 371 -1.52 -23.52 25.11
C LYS A 371 -1.65 -22.42 24.05
N SER A 372 -1.61 -22.73 22.75
CA SER A 372 -1.73 -21.74 21.66
C SER A 372 -2.13 -22.35 20.31
N PHE A 373 -3.30 -21.94 19.80
CA PHE A 373 -3.73 -22.20 18.43
C PHE A 373 -2.71 -21.68 17.40
N GLY A 374 -2.21 -20.44 17.60
CA GLY A 374 -1.22 -19.83 16.72
C GLY A 374 0.02 -20.70 16.56
N GLN A 375 0.64 -21.10 17.69
CA GLN A 375 1.82 -21.97 17.66
C GLN A 375 1.53 -23.37 17.10
N SER A 376 0.29 -23.88 17.22
CA SER A 376 -0.12 -25.14 16.58
C SER A 376 -0.07 -25.03 15.05
N VAL A 377 -0.53 -23.89 14.50
CA VAL A 377 -0.43 -23.58 13.06
C VAL A 377 1.04 -23.39 12.66
N GLU A 378 1.87 -22.71 13.48
CA GLU A 378 3.31 -22.58 13.19
C GLU A 378 4.04 -23.93 13.14
N ASN A 379 3.74 -24.81 14.09
CA ASN A 379 4.34 -26.13 14.19
C ASN A 379 4.01 -26.99 12.94
N LEU A 380 2.74 -26.98 12.51
CA LEU A 380 2.31 -27.61 11.25
C LEU A 380 2.99 -26.99 10.03
N PHE A 381 3.18 -25.66 10.02
CA PHE A 381 3.87 -24.95 8.94
C PHE A 381 5.35 -25.37 8.84
N TYR A 382 6.08 -25.45 9.96
CA TYR A 382 7.47 -25.93 9.96
C TYR A 382 7.56 -27.39 9.49
N VAL A 383 6.68 -28.28 9.97
CA VAL A 383 6.65 -29.68 9.51
C VAL A 383 6.35 -29.77 8.00
N SER A 384 5.53 -28.88 7.45
CA SER A 384 5.25 -28.85 6.00
C SER A 384 6.51 -28.60 5.16
N PHE A 385 7.46 -27.79 5.63
CA PHE A 385 8.76 -27.62 4.97
C PHE A 385 9.60 -28.90 5.05
N LEU A 386 9.65 -29.54 6.22
CA LEU A 386 10.43 -30.77 6.41
C LEU A 386 9.93 -31.92 5.52
N VAL A 387 8.61 -32.00 5.31
CA VAL A 387 7.97 -32.94 4.38
C VAL A 387 8.26 -32.57 2.92
N ARG A 388 8.10 -31.28 2.55
CA ARG A 388 8.42 -30.79 1.20
C ARG A 388 9.88 -31.04 0.81
N ASP A 389 10.79 -30.91 1.76
CA ASP A 389 12.24 -31.07 1.57
C ASP A 389 12.68 -32.53 1.69
N GLY A 390 11.76 -33.47 1.95
CA GLY A 390 12.00 -34.92 1.99
C GLY A 390 12.75 -35.41 3.24
N THR A 391 12.90 -34.55 4.25
CA THR A 391 13.56 -34.88 5.53
C THR A 391 12.62 -35.51 6.56
N VAL A 392 11.31 -35.41 6.35
CA VAL A 392 10.28 -36.05 7.16
C VAL A 392 9.27 -36.72 6.23
N GLY A 393 8.94 -37.99 6.49
CA GLY A 393 7.85 -38.70 5.85
C GLY A 393 6.56 -38.56 6.65
N VAL A 394 5.43 -38.54 5.95
CA VAL A 394 4.09 -38.70 6.55
C VAL A 394 3.58 -40.09 6.17
N SER A 395 3.08 -40.84 7.14
CA SER A 395 2.44 -42.14 6.96
C SER A 395 1.12 -42.17 7.75
N THR A 396 0.45 -43.32 7.77
CA THR A 396 -0.72 -43.59 8.61
C THR A 396 -0.49 -44.85 9.45
N ASP A 397 -0.90 -44.80 10.72
CA ASP A 397 -0.92 -45.96 11.62
C ASP A 397 -2.08 -46.92 11.27
N SER A 398 -2.20 -48.06 11.97
CA SER A 398 -3.32 -49.00 11.75
C SER A 398 -4.72 -48.47 12.10
N ARG A 399 -4.81 -47.24 12.63
CA ARG A 399 -6.06 -46.52 12.94
C ARG A 399 -6.35 -45.42 11.91
N ASP A 400 -5.64 -45.41 10.78
CA ASP A 400 -5.64 -44.37 9.75
C ASP A 400 -5.23 -42.97 10.26
N LEU A 401 -4.54 -42.88 11.40
CA LEU A 401 -4.09 -41.61 11.98
C LEU A 401 -2.72 -41.19 11.41
N PRO A 402 -2.50 -39.90 11.12
CA PRO A 402 -1.26 -39.43 10.50
C PRO A 402 -0.06 -39.50 11.45
N THR A 403 1.03 -40.11 10.98
CA THR A 403 2.30 -40.30 11.69
C THR A 403 3.45 -39.58 10.98
N LEU A 404 4.45 -39.17 11.74
CA LEU A 404 5.68 -38.54 11.26
C LEU A 404 6.88 -39.48 11.43
N HIS A 405 7.68 -39.60 10.38
CA HIS A 405 8.91 -40.40 10.36
C HIS A 405 10.10 -39.54 9.95
N ALA A 406 11.21 -39.62 10.68
CA ALA A 406 12.48 -39.04 10.24
C ALA A 406 12.96 -39.74 8.95
N ALA A 407 13.27 -38.96 7.91
CA ALA A 407 13.61 -39.47 6.59
C ALA A 407 14.91 -38.85 6.04
N ALA A 408 15.57 -39.57 5.15
CA ALA A 408 16.70 -39.03 4.38
C ALA A 408 16.20 -38.54 3.01
N PRO A 409 16.47 -37.28 2.61
CA PRO A 409 16.02 -36.76 1.33
C PRO A 409 16.75 -37.44 0.17
N PHE A 410 16.02 -37.84 -0.87
CA PHE A 410 16.61 -38.42 -2.07
C PHE A 410 17.35 -37.37 -2.90
N ALA A 411 18.52 -37.72 -3.43
CA ALA A 411 19.19 -36.90 -4.43
C ALA A 411 18.28 -36.74 -5.68
N PRO A 412 18.27 -35.58 -6.37
CA PRO A 412 17.35 -35.35 -7.49
C PRO A 412 17.41 -36.42 -8.60
N SER A 413 18.61 -36.95 -8.87
CA SER A 413 18.84 -38.03 -9.83
C SER A 413 18.30 -39.40 -9.38
N GLU A 414 18.21 -39.64 -8.07
CA GLU A 414 17.61 -40.85 -7.50
C GLU A 414 16.09 -40.74 -7.41
N ALA A 415 15.57 -39.58 -7.01
CA ALA A 415 14.13 -39.30 -6.99
C ALA A 415 13.50 -39.50 -8.38
N GLN A 416 14.18 -39.03 -9.43
CA GLN A 416 13.74 -39.22 -10.82
C GLN A 416 13.82 -40.69 -11.27
N LYS A 417 14.87 -41.44 -10.87
CA LYS A 417 14.99 -42.89 -11.17
C LYS A 417 13.96 -43.75 -10.42
N LYS A 418 13.58 -43.34 -9.19
CA LYS A 418 12.56 -44.01 -8.37
C LYS A 418 11.13 -43.57 -8.70
N GLY A 419 10.94 -42.64 -9.64
CA GLY A 419 9.62 -42.14 -10.02
C GLY A 419 8.85 -41.44 -8.89
N VAL A 420 9.55 -40.80 -7.96
CA VAL A 420 8.94 -40.20 -6.76
C VAL A 420 8.00 -39.04 -7.18
N GLN A 421 6.70 -39.25 -7.04
CA GLN A 421 5.69 -38.24 -7.32
C GLN A 421 5.42 -37.38 -6.07
N LYS A 422 5.23 -36.07 -6.29
CA LYS A 422 4.81 -35.14 -5.24
C LYS A 422 3.32 -35.32 -4.97
N HIS A 423 3.01 -35.80 -3.78
CA HIS A 423 1.63 -35.86 -3.28
C HIS A 423 1.37 -34.62 -2.42
N GLN A 424 0.18 -34.03 -2.55
CA GLN A 424 -0.25 -32.88 -1.75
C GLN A 424 -1.44 -33.31 -0.89
N ALA A 425 -1.31 -33.15 0.42
CA ALA A 425 -2.43 -33.22 1.36
C ALA A 425 -2.83 -31.79 1.75
N VAL A 426 -4.13 -31.55 1.90
CA VAL A 426 -4.68 -30.29 2.42
C VAL A 426 -5.34 -30.60 3.76
N PHE A 427 -4.90 -29.91 4.81
CA PHE A 427 -5.42 -30.06 6.16
C PHE A 427 -6.04 -28.72 6.60
N SER A 428 -7.34 -28.72 6.86
CA SER A 428 -8.08 -27.59 7.42
C SER A 428 -8.08 -27.68 8.95
N LEU A 429 -7.66 -26.61 9.62
CA LEU A 429 -7.71 -26.49 11.07
C LEU A 429 -8.29 -25.13 11.45
N ASP A 430 -9.48 -25.13 12.01
CA ASP A 430 -10.07 -23.99 12.69
C ASP A 430 -9.91 -24.12 14.22
N HIS A 431 -10.37 -23.11 14.95
CA HIS A 431 -10.21 -23.01 16.40
C HIS A 431 -11.03 -24.07 17.16
N ASP A 432 -12.19 -24.45 16.63
CA ASP A 432 -13.09 -25.41 17.29
C ASP A 432 -12.56 -26.83 17.06
N THR A 433 -12.15 -27.16 15.83
CA THR A 433 -11.44 -28.41 15.48
C THR A 433 -10.15 -28.56 16.30
N TRP A 434 -9.40 -27.47 16.56
CA TRP A 434 -8.22 -27.50 17.41
C TRP A 434 -8.53 -27.88 18.86
N HIS A 435 -9.61 -27.34 19.44
CA HIS A 435 -10.08 -27.75 20.76
C HIS A 435 -10.54 -29.22 20.78
N GLU A 436 -11.32 -29.65 19.78
CA GLU A 436 -11.74 -31.05 19.66
C GLU A 436 -10.55 -32.01 19.58
N ILE A 437 -9.50 -31.68 18.83
CA ILE A 437 -8.27 -32.49 18.76
C ILE A 437 -7.58 -32.57 20.13
N ILE A 438 -7.50 -31.48 20.89
CA ILE A 438 -6.93 -31.49 22.24
C ILE A 438 -7.75 -32.38 23.18
N ASP A 439 -9.08 -32.26 23.14
CA ASP A 439 -9.99 -32.98 24.02
C ASP A 439 -10.13 -34.46 23.65
N VAL A 440 -10.09 -34.83 22.37
CA VAL A 440 -10.17 -36.22 21.91
C VAL A 440 -8.85 -36.95 22.16
N PHE A 441 -7.71 -36.35 21.77
CA PHE A 441 -6.39 -36.97 21.91
C PHE A 441 -5.70 -36.70 23.26
N LYS A 442 -6.39 -36.03 24.20
CA LYS A 442 -5.91 -35.69 25.55
C LYS A 442 -4.51 -35.04 25.55
N ILE A 443 -4.35 -34.03 24.69
CA ILE A 443 -3.06 -33.38 24.45
C ILE A 443 -2.78 -32.37 25.57
N GLU A 444 -2.10 -32.80 26.63
CA GLU A 444 -1.66 -31.92 27.73
C GLU A 444 -0.48 -31.01 27.34
N GLU A 445 0.45 -31.50 26.53
CA GLU A 445 1.62 -30.78 26.01
C GLU A 445 1.99 -31.27 24.59
N SER A 446 2.64 -30.39 23.81
CA SER A 446 3.19 -30.69 22.47
C SER A 446 4.67 -31.09 22.56
N ILE A 447 5.11 -32.00 21.67
CA ILE A 447 6.53 -32.40 21.62
C ILE A 447 7.41 -31.22 21.19
N ILE A 448 6.97 -30.41 20.22
CA ILE A 448 7.58 -29.10 19.96
C ILE A 448 7.25 -28.17 21.15
N PRO A 449 8.25 -27.65 21.89
CA PRO A 449 7.99 -26.86 23.10
C PRO A 449 7.19 -25.58 22.83
N HIS A 450 6.38 -25.18 23.82
CA HIS A 450 5.71 -23.89 23.80
C HIS A 450 6.74 -22.76 23.90
N ARG A 451 6.64 -21.78 23.00
CA ARG A 451 7.54 -20.63 22.92
C ARG A 451 6.91 -19.46 23.67
N GLU A 452 7.62 -18.87 24.64
CA GLU A 452 7.13 -17.64 25.28
C GLU A 452 7.15 -16.47 24.29
N GLU A 453 6.00 -15.83 24.10
CA GLU A 453 5.90 -14.63 23.28
C GLU A 453 6.42 -13.43 24.08
N LYS A 454 7.58 -12.89 23.69
CA LYS A 454 8.05 -11.59 24.21
C LYS A 454 6.97 -10.54 23.92
N GLU A 455 6.48 -9.84 24.95
CA GLU A 455 5.51 -8.74 24.79
C GLU A 455 6.08 -7.64 23.88
N GLN A 456 5.81 -7.75 22.57
CA GLN A 456 5.86 -6.60 21.69
C GLN A 456 4.69 -5.70 22.08
N ALA A 457 4.96 -4.44 22.40
CA ALA A 457 3.96 -3.46 22.84
C ALA A 457 3.05 -2.98 21.69
N THR A 458 2.39 -3.92 21.02
CA THR A 458 1.56 -3.73 19.83
C THR A 458 0.12 -4.14 20.09
N GLY A 459 -0.71 -3.16 20.44
CA GLY A 459 -2.16 -3.29 20.50
C GLY A 459 -2.73 -3.74 21.85
N THR A 460 -3.15 -2.77 22.66
CA THR A 460 -4.04 -3.03 23.80
C THR A 460 -5.35 -3.65 23.31
N SER A 461 -5.59 -4.91 23.66
CA SER A 461 -6.86 -5.60 23.41
C SER A 461 -8.01 -4.97 24.20
N TRP A 462 -9.18 -4.83 23.58
CA TRP A 462 -10.39 -4.27 24.18
C TRP A 462 -11.18 -5.35 24.94
N GLU A 463 -10.75 -5.72 26.15
CA GLU A 463 -11.54 -6.60 27.01
C GLU A 463 -12.78 -5.90 27.58
N ARG A 464 -13.97 -6.37 27.17
CA ARG A 464 -15.22 -6.11 27.90
C ARG A 464 -15.20 -6.85 29.24
N LYS A 465 -14.82 -6.16 30.33
CA LYS A 465 -15.10 -6.70 31.68
C LYS A 465 -16.55 -6.44 32.06
N SER A 466 -17.27 -7.55 32.21
CA SER A 466 -18.66 -7.61 32.66
C SER A 466 -18.81 -7.02 34.07
N ARG A 467 -20.00 -6.48 34.33
CA ARG A 467 -20.28 -5.61 35.47
C ARG A 467 -20.83 -6.39 36.66
N THR A 468 -19.96 -6.92 37.53
CA THR A 468 -20.42 -7.39 38.86
C THR A 468 -19.34 -7.30 39.95
N GLN A 469 -19.76 -6.88 41.15
CA GLN A 469 -19.03 -6.85 42.44
C GLN A 469 -17.90 -5.80 42.52
N LYS A 470 -18.10 -4.68 43.27
CA LYS A 470 -17.87 -4.52 44.73
C LYS A 470 -16.42 -4.81 45.16
N ALA A 471 -15.74 -4.00 45.97
CA ALA A 471 -15.94 -2.62 46.46
C ALA A 471 -14.59 -2.16 47.08
N GLN A 472 -14.42 -0.86 47.41
CA GLN A 472 -13.32 -0.30 48.22
C GLN A 472 -11.88 -0.67 47.74
N THR A 473 -11.14 0.23 47.10
CA THR A 473 -10.45 1.31 47.84
C THR A 473 -10.12 2.49 46.93
N LYS A 474 -10.04 3.68 47.53
CA LYS A 474 -9.89 4.98 46.83
C LYS A 474 -8.52 5.55 47.18
N GLY A 475 -7.62 5.63 46.19
CA GLY A 475 -6.25 6.12 46.38
C GLY A 475 -5.56 6.37 45.04
N GLU A 476 -5.52 7.64 44.64
CA GLU A 476 -4.61 8.26 43.65
C GLU A 476 -4.23 7.46 42.39
N ARG A 477 -4.85 7.80 41.25
CA ARG A 477 -4.28 7.58 39.92
C ARG A 477 -4.12 8.90 39.18
N ARG A 478 -2.86 9.36 39.04
CA ARG A 478 -2.48 10.40 38.06
C ARG A 478 -2.92 9.96 36.67
N ARG A 479 -3.56 10.86 35.92
CA ARG A 479 -3.87 10.70 34.49
C ARG A 479 -2.58 10.31 33.74
N LYS A 480 -2.57 9.18 33.04
CA LYS A 480 -1.57 8.91 32.00
C LYS A 480 -2.13 9.39 30.66
N SER A 481 -1.47 10.37 30.04
CA SER A 481 -1.78 10.81 28.68
C SER A 481 -1.53 9.67 27.68
N ALA A 482 -2.27 9.67 26.57
CA ALA A 482 -2.06 8.71 25.49
C ALA A 482 -0.74 9.03 24.77
N LYS A 483 0.18 8.06 24.67
CA LYS A 483 1.42 8.25 23.91
C LYS A 483 1.13 8.32 22.41
N MET A 484 1.37 9.49 21.81
CA MET A 484 1.57 9.60 20.37
C MET A 484 2.79 8.76 19.92
N PRO A 485 2.88 8.37 18.64
CA PRO A 485 4.12 7.84 18.08
C PRO A 485 5.30 8.80 18.34
N GLN A 486 6.51 8.25 18.53
CA GLN A 486 7.70 9.06 18.76
C GLN A 486 8.09 9.85 17.50
N LEU A 487 7.62 11.10 17.42
CA LEU A 487 7.96 12.06 16.38
C LEU A 487 9.40 12.59 16.53
N PHE A 488 9.89 12.67 17.76
CA PHE A 488 11.24 13.07 18.13
C PHE A 488 12.02 11.90 18.74
N PRO A 489 13.36 11.86 18.61
CA PRO A 489 14.21 10.83 19.21
C PRO A 489 14.06 10.78 20.74
N THR A 490 14.19 9.57 21.31
CA THR A 490 14.06 9.32 22.76
C THR A 490 15.04 10.11 23.62
N ASN A 491 16.18 10.52 23.06
CA ASN A 491 17.11 11.47 23.68
C ASN A 491 17.45 12.59 22.67
N PRO A 492 16.70 13.70 22.67
CA PRO A 492 16.95 14.81 21.74
C PRO A 492 18.32 15.46 21.91
N ALA A 493 18.86 15.50 23.14
CA ALA A 493 20.15 16.11 23.46
C ALA A 493 21.31 15.43 22.71
N ALA A 494 21.32 14.09 22.71
CA ALA A 494 22.35 13.30 22.02
C ALA A 494 22.40 13.53 20.50
N THR A 495 21.28 13.92 19.89
CA THR A 495 21.15 14.12 18.44
C THR A 495 21.05 15.60 18.02
N MET A 496 20.99 16.54 18.97
CA MET A 496 20.80 17.97 18.69
C MET A 496 22.02 18.55 17.96
N VAL A 497 21.77 19.26 16.87
CA VAL A 497 22.78 19.94 16.04
C VAL A 497 22.49 21.43 16.10
N ILE A 498 23.34 22.17 16.82
CA ILE A 498 23.22 23.62 16.97
C ILE A 498 24.24 24.28 16.06
N ARG A 499 23.80 25.23 15.22
CA ARG A 499 24.66 25.93 14.26
C ARG A 499 24.33 27.42 14.21
N HIS A 500 25.35 28.26 14.41
CA HIS A 500 25.27 29.68 14.06
C HIS A 500 25.27 29.82 12.54
N VAL A 501 24.18 30.32 11.98
CA VAL A 501 24.02 30.63 10.55
C VAL A 501 24.55 32.03 10.27
N THR A 502 24.27 32.96 11.19
CA THR A 502 24.90 34.27 11.33
C THR A 502 25.25 34.47 12.82
N PRO A 503 25.88 35.58 13.23
CA PRO A 503 26.06 35.88 14.65
C PRO A 503 24.73 35.90 15.43
N ASP A 504 23.65 36.32 14.77
CA ASP A 504 22.34 36.57 15.38
C ASP A 504 21.31 35.46 15.11
N ILE A 505 21.55 34.58 14.13
CA ILE A 505 20.64 33.47 13.77
C ILE A 505 21.30 32.13 14.08
N VAL A 506 20.63 31.32 14.90
CA VAL A 506 21.05 29.97 15.29
C VAL A 506 19.98 28.95 14.92
N THR A 507 20.35 27.89 14.22
CA THR A 507 19.47 26.74 13.97
C THR A 507 19.72 25.64 14.99
N MET A 508 18.63 25.01 15.43
CA MET A 508 18.59 23.90 16.37
C MET A 508 17.92 22.73 15.65
N SER A 509 18.72 21.86 15.07
CA SER A 509 18.33 20.81 14.14
C SER A 509 18.38 19.44 14.82
N LEU A 510 17.36 18.61 14.60
CA LEU A 510 17.27 17.26 15.18
C LEU A 510 16.54 16.28 14.24
N PRO A 511 16.72 14.96 14.40
CA PRO A 511 15.98 13.96 13.64
C PRO A 511 14.47 14.07 13.86
N PHE A 512 13.69 13.97 12.78
CA PHE A 512 12.22 13.94 12.82
C PHE A 512 11.69 13.13 11.64
N ALA A 513 10.91 12.10 11.93
CA ALA A 513 10.35 11.20 10.92
C ALA A 513 8.82 11.13 11.02
N ARG A 514 8.13 11.47 9.92
CA ARG A 514 6.67 11.27 9.82
C ARG A 514 6.40 9.80 9.51
N PHE A 515 5.36 9.23 10.14
CA PHE A 515 5.02 7.81 10.07
C PHE A 515 6.18 6.84 10.41
N GLY A 516 7.16 7.29 11.22
CA GLY A 516 8.32 6.49 11.65
C GLY A 516 9.35 6.17 10.55
N HIS A 517 9.11 6.57 9.31
CA HIS A 517 9.90 6.11 8.15
C HIS A 517 10.32 7.21 7.18
N LEU A 518 9.56 8.30 7.08
CA LEU A 518 9.84 9.40 6.16
C LEU A 518 10.64 10.50 6.88
N GLN A 519 11.95 10.52 6.60
CA GLN A 519 12.94 11.35 7.28
C GLN A 519 12.93 12.80 6.73
N PHE A 520 12.11 13.67 7.33
CA PHE A 520 12.06 15.10 6.98
C PHE A 520 13.11 15.94 7.74
N GLY A 521 13.51 15.50 8.94
CA GLY A 521 14.31 16.29 9.88
C GLY A 521 13.48 17.39 10.53
N GLY A 522 13.78 17.77 11.78
CA GLY A 522 13.12 18.85 12.49
C GLY A 522 14.10 19.99 12.72
N ARG A 523 13.65 21.23 12.67
CA ARG A 523 14.47 22.41 12.99
C ARG A 523 13.63 23.46 13.71
N GLY A 524 14.24 24.07 14.72
CA GLY A 524 13.85 25.37 15.23
C GLY A 524 14.91 26.40 14.90
N THR A 525 14.49 27.66 14.75
CA THR A 525 15.38 28.78 14.45
C THR A 525 15.24 29.82 15.55
N LEU A 526 16.36 30.21 16.14
CA LEU A 526 16.45 31.25 17.16
C LEU A 526 17.09 32.47 16.53
N VAL A 527 16.45 33.63 16.65
CA VAL A 527 16.95 34.91 16.13
C VAL A 527 17.09 35.89 17.28
N LYS A 528 18.25 36.54 17.38
CA LYS A 528 18.53 37.64 18.28
C LYS A 528 18.24 38.96 17.58
N LEU A 529 17.32 39.74 18.14
CA LEU A 529 16.99 41.09 17.68
C LEU A 529 18.06 42.07 18.19
N ALA A 530 18.18 43.23 17.55
CA ALA A 530 19.06 44.32 17.95
C ALA A 530 18.76 44.87 19.36
N THR A 531 17.53 44.67 19.87
CA THR A 531 17.15 44.98 21.26
C THR A 531 17.71 44.01 22.30
N GLY A 532 18.30 42.89 21.87
CA GLY A 532 18.73 41.78 22.73
C GLY A 532 17.62 40.79 23.08
N SER A 533 16.37 41.05 22.66
CA SER A 533 15.28 40.06 22.71
C SER A 533 15.53 38.91 21.73
N LEU A 534 15.02 37.72 22.06
CA LEU A 534 15.10 36.53 21.21
C LEU A 534 13.71 36.13 20.69
N ALA A 535 13.65 35.77 19.42
CA ALA A 535 12.50 35.15 18.76
C ALA A 535 12.83 33.71 18.38
N VAL A 536 12.00 32.74 18.80
CA VAL A 536 12.12 31.33 18.40
C VAL A 536 11.00 30.94 17.44
N PHE A 537 11.36 30.35 16.31
CA PHE A 537 10.46 29.84 15.28
C PHE A 537 10.53 28.32 15.27
N SER A 538 9.39 27.63 15.26
CA SER A 538 9.32 26.15 15.37
C SER A 538 10.12 25.62 16.57
N PRO A 539 9.71 25.94 17.81
CA PRO A 539 10.46 25.55 19.00
C PRO A 539 10.69 24.02 19.06
N VAL A 540 11.94 23.64 19.34
CA VAL A 540 12.37 22.24 19.55
C VAL A 540 12.39 21.90 21.04
N SER A 541 12.74 20.67 21.42
CA SER A 541 12.83 20.31 22.84
C SER A 541 13.88 21.15 23.57
N LEU A 542 13.55 21.68 24.76
CA LEU A 542 14.47 22.45 25.61
C LEU A 542 15.51 21.56 26.31
N THR A 543 16.45 21.02 25.53
CA THR A 543 17.61 20.28 26.04
C THR A 543 18.59 21.21 26.77
N PRO A 544 19.55 20.69 27.56
CA PRO A 544 20.56 21.52 28.22
C PRO A 544 21.33 22.40 27.23
N GLU A 545 21.72 21.85 26.07
CA GLU A 545 22.49 22.56 25.04
C GLU A 545 21.67 23.69 24.39
N VAL A 546 20.36 23.47 24.20
CA VAL A 546 19.43 24.51 23.73
C VAL A 546 19.30 25.64 24.76
N ARG A 547 19.25 25.32 26.05
CA ARG A 547 19.17 26.33 27.13
C ARG A 547 20.45 27.17 27.20
N GLU A 548 21.62 26.52 27.17
CA GLU A 548 22.93 27.18 27.11
C GLU A 548 23.05 28.09 25.88
N THR A 549 22.52 27.64 24.73
CA THR A 549 22.45 28.46 23.49
C THR A 549 21.57 29.70 23.67
N VAL A 550 20.38 29.55 24.28
CA VAL A 550 19.50 30.70 24.59
C VAL A 550 20.17 31.66 25.58
N GLU A 551 20.82 31.14 26.62
CA GLU A 551 21.53 31.94 27.63
C GLU A 551 22.72 32.72 27.04
N SER A 552 23.56 32.08 26.23
CA SER A 552 24.71 32.71 25.55
C SER A 552 24.33 33.83 24.57
N LEU A 553 23.12 33.79 24.00
CA LEU A 553 22.58 34.88 23.18
C LEU A 553 21.97 36.02 24.02
N GLY A 554 21.66 35.79 25.29
CA GLY A 554 21.16 36.81 26.24
C GLY A 554 19.95 36.39 27.08
N GLY A 555 19.43 35.17 26.92
CA GLY A 555 18.37 34.58 27.75
C GLY A 555 16.95 35.13 27.56
N ASN A 556 16.81 36.34 27.01
CA ASN A 556 15.54 37.07 26.92
C ASN A 556 14.64 36.60 25.75
N VAL A 557 14.07 35.40 25.85
CA VAL A 557 13.06 34.92 24.88
C VAL A 557 11.79 35.75 25.04
N LYS A 558 11.47 36.55 24.02
CA LYS A 558 10.29 37.40 23.97
C LYS A 558 9.23 36.90 22.98
N TYR A 559 9.60 36.20 21.92
CA TYR A 559 8.64 35.72 20.92
C TYR A 559 8.76 34.21 20.71
N ILE A 560 7.64 33.50 20.79
CA ILE A 560 7.54 32.06 20.51
C ILE A 560 6.57 31.87 19.34
N THR A 561 7.08 31.51 18.17
CA THR A 561 6.31 31.42 16.94
C THR A 561 5.99 29.97 16.57
N ALA A 562 4.70 29.68 16.47
CA ALA A 562 4.17 28.54 15.71
C ALA A 562 4.09 28.97 14.24
N PRO A 563 4.96 28.49 13.33
CA PRO A 563 4.90 28.90 11.94
C PRO A 563 3.69 28.33 11.20
N ASP A 564 3.08 27.24 11.67
CA ASP A 564 1.87 26.66 11.07
C ASP A 564 1.05 25.88 12.12
N ILE A 565 0.02 25.14 11.70
CA ILE A 565 -0.77 24.28 12.60
C ILE A 565 -0.08 22.97 13.02
N GLU A 566 1.10 22.61 12.50
CA GLU A 566 1.81 21.35 12.76
C GLU A 566 3.04 21.55 13.67
N HIS A 567 3.76 22.66 13.54
CA HIS A 567 5.02 23.03 14.17
C HIS A 567 4.84 23.64 15.57
N HIS A 568 3.94 23.06 16.36
CA HIS A 568 3.47 23.63 17.62
C HIS A 568 3.86 22.83 18.88
N LEU A 569 4.50 21.67 18.72
CA LEU A 569 4.60 20.66 19.77
C LEU A 569 5.32 21.15 21.04
N ASN A 570 6.44 21.88 20.93
CA ASN A 570 7.19 22.34 22.11
C ASN A 570 6.78 23.73 22.64
N ILE A 571 5.71 24.35 22.12
CA ILE A 571 5.30 25.71 22.57
C ILE A 571 5.01 25.75 24.08
N THR A 572 4.28 24.78 24.63
CA THR A 572 3.95 24.76 26.06
C THR A 572 5.22 24.67 26.92
N PRO A 573 6.17 23.73 26.70
CA PRO A 573 7.48 23.75 27.36
C PRO A 573 8.24 25.10 27.28
N TRP A 574 8.25 25.75 26.12
CA TRP A 574 8.91 27.06 25.97
C TRP A 574 8.18 28.18 26.72
N LYS A 575 6.85 28.29 26.62
CA LYS A 575 6.05 29.27 27.36
C LYS A 575 6.10 29.04 28.88
N THR A 576 6.26 27.79 29.33
CA THR A 576 6.51 27.48 30.75
C THR A 576 7.90 27.95 31.20
N ALA A 577 8.93 27.80 30.37
CA ALA A 577 10.28 28.28 30.67
C ALA A 577 10.42 29.81 30.57
N TYR A 578 9.66 30.44 29.68
CA TYR A 578 9.67 31.88 29.42
C TYR A 578 8.23 32.44 29.48
N PRO A 579 7.64 32.63 30.68
CA PRO A 579 6.23 33.00 30.83
C PRO A 579 5.83 34.32 30.15
N GLN A 580 6.78 35.26 30.11
CA GLN A 580 6.61 36.60 29.50
C GLN A 580 6.72 36.59 27.96
N ALA A 581 7.10 35.47 27.33
CA ALA A 581 7.25 35.40 25.89
C ALA A 581 5.88 35.35 25.19
N GLU A 582 5.65 36.29 24.27
CA GLU A 582 4.44 36.41 23.47
C GLU A 582 4.38 35.28 22.41
N ILE A 583 3.25 34.59 22.28
CA ILE A 583 3.06 33.51 21.30
C ILE A 583 2.43 34.05 20.02
N LEU A 584 3.09 33.78 18.89
CA LEU A 584 2.62 34.04 17.53
C LEU A 584 2.12 32.73 16.92
N ALA A 585 0.92 32.73 16.32
CA ALA A 585 0.30 31.52 15.77
C ALA A 585 -0.72 31.82 14.65
N PRO A 586 -0.99 30.88 13.73
CA PRO A 586 -2.11 30.98 12.79
C PRO A 586 -3.44 30.68 13.49
N GLU A 587 -4.55 31.17 12.91
CA GLU A 587 -5.90 30.83 13.35
C GLU A 587 -6.18 29.32 13.28
N GLY A 588 -7.02 28.78 14.16
CA GLY A 588 -7.33 27.35 14.24
C GLY A 588 -6.34 26.53 15.07
N LEU A 589 -5.10 27.01 15.30
CA LEU A 589 -4.15 26.28 16.13
C LEU A 589 -4.57 26.27 17.61
N TYR A 590 -5.18 27.35 18.11
CA TYR A 590 -5.66 27.40 19.50
C TYR A 590 -6.72 26.32 19.74
N GLU A 591 -7.70 26.23 18.84
CA GLU A 591 -8.79 25.26 18.84
C GLU A 591 -8.26 23.82 18.72
N LYS A 592 -7.29 23.59 17.81
CA LYS A 592 -6.58 22.30 17.69
C LYS A 592 -5.92 21.90 19.02
N ARG A 593 -5.27 22.83 19.72
CA ARG A 593 -4.65 22.57 21.04
C ARG A 593 -5.66 22.27 22.13
N GLN A 594 -6.83 22.91 22.15
CA GLN A 594 -7.86 22.62 23.16
C GLN A 594 -8.37 21.17 23.09
N SER A 595 -8.26 20.51 21.94
CA SER A 595 -8.62 19.09 21.79
C SER A 595 -7.64 18.12 22.47
N ASN A 596 -6.43 18.57 22.84
CA ASN A 596 -5.41 17.75 23.48
C ASN A 596 -5.12 18.25 24.91
N PRO A 597 -5.44 17.46 25.97
CA PRO A 597 -5.16 17.83 27.36
C PRO A 597 -3.70 18.12 27.72
N GLU A 598 -2.73 17.74 26.87
CA GLU A 598 -1.30 18.06 27.06
C GLU A 598 -0.95 19.50 26.63
N PHE A 599 -1.77 20.10 25.76
CA PHE A 599 -1.52 21.39 25.12
C PHE A 599 -2.57 22.46 25.43
N GLN A 600 -3.58 22.10 26.22
CA GLN A 600 -4.71 22.93 26.63
C GLN A 600 -4.25 24.20 27.37
N ASP A 601 -5.10 25.23 27.40
CA ASP A 601 -4.98 26.43 28.24
C ASP A 601 -3.68 27.25 28.07
N THR A 602 -2.89 27.00 27.01
CA THR A 602 -1.74 27.84 26.64
C THR A 602 -2.26 29.08 25.88
N PRO A 603 -2.14 30.31 26.42
CA PRO A 603 -2.68 31.51 25.79
C PRO A 603 -1.84 31.92 24.59
N PHE A 604 -2.48 32.44 23.54
CA PHE A 604 -1.83 33.00 22.36
C PHE A 604 -2.05 34.51 22.31
N ASP A 605 -0.99 35.26 22.09
CA ASP A 605 -0.99 36.72 22.13
C ASP A 605 -1.25 37.32 20.74
N HIS A 606 -0.65 36.73 19.70
CA HIS A 606 -0.73 37.18 18.31
C HIS A 606 -1.25 36.06 17.39
N VAL A 607 -2.58 36.02 17.21
CA VAL A 607 -3.23 35.08 16.27
C VAL A 607 -3.45 35.76 14.93
N PHE A 608 -2.80 35.24 13.88
CA PHE A 608 -2.95 35.68 12.49
C PHE A 608 -4.21 35.07 11.87
N LYS A 609 -5.06 35.91 11.29
CA LYS A 609 -6.35 35.54 10.70
C LYS A 609 -6.43 35.92 9.23
N LYS A 610 -7.26 35.21 8.46
CA LYS A 610 -7.47 35.48 7.03
C LYS A 610 -7.90 36.93 6.75
N ASP A 611 -8.73 37.48 7.62
CA ASP A 611 -9.35 38.80 7.46
C ASP A 611 -8.54 39.93 8.13
N ASP A 612 -7.32 39.65 8.62
CA ASP A 612 -6.42 40.69 9.14
C ASP A 612 -5.88 41.59 8.01
N GLU A 613 -5.76 42.89 8.26
CA GLU A 613 -5.00 43.78 7.37
C GLU A 613 -3.50 43.44 7.43
N LEU A 614 -2.96 42.89 6.33
CA LEU A 614 -1.55 42.54 6.21
C LEU A 614 -0.70 43.73 5.74
N PRO A 615 0.52 43.93 6.28
CA PRO A 615 1.18 43.10 7.30
C PRO A 615 0.67 43.39 8.72
N ARG A 616 0.40 42.33 9.47
CA ARG A 616 -0.01 42.42 10.88
C ARG A 616 1.16 42.90 11.75
N SER A 617 0.99 44.03 12.43
CA SER A 617 1.93 44.54 13.42
C SER A 617 1.90 43.68 14.69
N ILE A 618 3.08 43.27 15.17
CA ILE A 618 3.27 42.50 16.41
C ILE A 618 3.77 43.44 17.50
N SER A 619 4.87 44.15 17.23
CA SER A 619 5.45 45.15 18.13
C SER A 619 6.53 45.95 17.41
N LYS A 620 6.82 47.17 17.88
CA LYS A 620 7.78 48.07 17.21
C LYS A 620 9.19 47.49 17.02
N GLU A 621 9.67 46.62 17.92
CA GLU A 621 10.98 45.97 17.76
C GLU A 621 10.92 44.81 16.76
N PHE A 622 9.89 43.96 16.83
CA PHE A 622 9.72 42.85 15.91
C PHE A 622 9.49 43.34 14.48
N ASP A 623 8.59 44.32 14.31
CA ASP A 623 8.21 44.88 13.02
C ASP A 623 9.34 45.72 12.38
N ALA A 624 10.34 46.16 13.16
CA ALA A 624 11.54 46.79 12.63
C ALA A 624 12.40 45.77 11.85
N GLU A 625 12.64 44.59 12.43
CA GLU A 625 13.57 43.59 11.90
C GLU A 625 12.88 42.51 11.05
N PHE A 626 11.59 42.26 11.23
CA PHE A 626 10.82 41.25 10.50
C PHE A 626 9.77 41.84 9.54
N ALA A 627 9.60 41.18 8.40
CA ALA A 627 8.35 41.22 7.64
C ALA A 627 7.69 39.85 7.72
N SER A 628 6.36 39.79 7.73
CA SER A 628 5.58 38.56 7.87
C SER A 628 4.54 38.44 6.75
N GLU A 629 4.30 37.21 6.31
CA GLU A 629 3.24 36.86 5.36
C GLU A 629 2.45 35.68 5.96
N TYR A 630 1.11 35.82 6.01
CA TYR A 630 0.21 34.74 6.41
C TYR A 630 -0.40 34.08 5.18
N VAL A 631 0.13 32.92 4.80
CA VAL A 631 -0.31 32.12 3.66
C VAL A 631 -1.51 31.27 4.06
N TYR A 632 -2.65 31.91 4.33
CA TYR A 632 -3.89 31.21 4.74
C TYR A 632 -4.44 30.24 3.70
N GLY A 633 -4.01 30.36 2.44
CA GLY A 633 -4.31 29.40 1.37
C GLY A 633 -3.45 28.13 1.38
N HIS A 634 -2.45 28.06 2.25
CA HIS A 634 -1.66 26.86 2.53
C HIS A 634 -2.46 25.89 3.41
N GLY A 635 -2.42 24.58 3.12
CA GLY A 635 -3.15 23.57 3.89
C GLY A 635 -2.83 23.53 5.39
N SER A 636 -1.60 23.88 5.79
CA SER A 636 -1.19 23.99 7.20
C SER A 636 -1.35 25.40 7.80
N ARG A 637 -1.83 26.40 7.04
CA ARG A 637 -1.94 27.82 7.43
C ARG A 637 -0.58 28.41 7.84
N GLU A 638 0.25 28.66 6.84
CA GLU A 638 1.68 29.01 7.02
C GLU A 638 1.90 30.48 7.40
N LEU A 639 2.84 30.73 8.31
CA LEU A 639 3.42 32.03 8.65
C LEU A 639 4.90 32.05 8.23
N VAL A 640 5.20 32.88 7.25
CA VAL A 640 6.51 33.05 6.65
C VAL A 640 7.11 34.35 7.15
N PHE A 641 8.37 34.34 7.60
CA PHE A 641 9.04 35.52 8.13
C PHE A 641 10.32 35.84 7.37
N LEU A 642 10.49 37.10 6.99
CA LEU A 642 11.76 37.63 6.51
C LEU A 642 12.46 38.36 7.65
N HIS A 643 13.62 37.87 8.08
CA HIS A 643 14.57 38.67 8.87
C HIS A 643 15.31 39.63 7.93
N LYS A 644 14.91 40.90 7.93
CA LYS A 644 15.42 41.95 7.02
C LYS A 644 16.93 42.18 7.17
N PRO A 645 17.51 42.29 8.39
CA PRO A 645 18.93 42.62 8.55
C PRO A 645 19.89 41.61 7.89
N THR A 646 19.48 40.35 7.77
CA THR A 646 20.30 39.27 7.21
C THR A 646 19.76 38.71 5.89
N GLY A 647 18.74 39.32 5.29
CA GLY A 647 18.10 38.84 4.04
C GLY A 647 17.72 37.36 4.10
N THR A 648 17.13 36.93 5.23
CA THR A 648 16.92 35.50 5.54
C THR A 648 15.43 35.20 5.74
N VAL A 649 14.87 34.33 4.90
CA VAL A 649 13.52 33.78 5.08
C VAL A 649 13.54 32.61 6.06
N ILE A 650 12.54 32.55 6.94
CA ILE A 650 12.28 31.48 7.90
C ILE A 650 10.84 31.01 7.68
N GLU A 651 10.66 29.72 7.41
CA GLU A 651 9.37 29.07 7.15
C GLU A 651 9.40 27.59 7.56
N ALA A 652 8.26 26.89 7.48
CA ALA A 652 8.13 25.52 7.94
C ALA A 652 7.80 24.51 6.84
N ASP A 653 6.56 24.53 6.33
CA ASP A 653 6.03 23.59 5.33
C ASP A 653 5.83 24.25 3.94
N LEU A 654 6.32 25.48 3.72
CA LEU A 654 6.19 26.16 2.42
C LEU A 654 7.18 25.63 1.37
N LEU A 655 8.45 25.41 1.74
CA LEU A 655 9.50 25.02 0.80
C LEU A 655 10.49 24.03 1.41
N PHE A 656 10.32 22.76 1.05
CA PHE A 656 11.19 21.67 1.51
C PHE A 656 12.54 21.65 0.79
N ASN A 657 13.62 21.41 1.54
CA ASN A 657 14.97 21.25 0.96
C ASN A 657 15.63 19.90 1.34
N LEU A 658 14.97 18.80 1.00
CA LEU A 658 15.50 17.46 1.25
C LEU A 658 16.67 17.12 0.31
N PRO A 659 17.63 16.28 0.75
CA PRO A 659 17.66 15.54 2.02
C PRO A 659 18.09 16.38 3.24
N ALA A 660 17.54 16.04 4.40
CA ALA A 660 17.80 16.66 5.70
C ALA A 660 19.14 16.23 6.32
N LYS A 661 20.28 16.53 5.68
CA LYS A 661 21.59 16.03 6.13
C LYS A 661 22.01 16.61 7.46
N GLU A 662 21.83 17.93 7.66
CA GLU A 662 22.21 18.60 8.91
C GLU A 662 21.47 17.97 10.09
N GLN A 663 20.16 17.79 9.94
CA GLN A 663 19.23 17.32 10.97
C GLN A 663 19.45 15.84 11.35
N TYR A 664 20.05 15.05 10.47
CA TYR A 664 20.44 13.66 10.73
C TYR A 664 21.94 13.46 10.98
N SER A 665 22.77 14.50 10.93
CA SER A 665 24.25 14.39 10.93
C SER A 665 24.85 13.71 12.17
N LYS A 666 24.15 13.73 13.32
CA LYS A 666 24.53 13.01 14.55
C LYS A 666 23.90 11.62 14.69
N THR A 667 23.28 11.06 13.65
CA THR A 667 22.65 9.74 13.69
C THR A 667 23.35 8.72 12.79
N PRO A 668 23.36 7.42 13.17
CA PRO A 668 23.74 6.34 12.25
C PRO A 668 22.85 6.25 11.01
N GLU A 669 21.64 6.83 11.09
CA GLU A 669 20.61 6.88 10.06
C GLU A 669 20.81 8.00 9.02
N ALA A 670 21.99 8.65 9.02
CA ALA A 670 22.39 9.70 8.07
C ALA A 670 22.54 9.18 6.63
N GLY A 671 21.45 8.72 6.04
CA GLY A 671 21.46 7.97 4.78
C GLY A 671 20.07 7.61 4.28
N THR A 672 19.23 8.63 4.03
CA THR A 672 17.89 8.57 3.37
C THR A 672 17.33 7.17 3.13
N ASN A 673 16.38 6.75 3.97
CA ASN A 673 15.61 5.52 3.80
C ASN A 673 15.03 5.41 2.38
N PHE A 674 14.76 4.18 1.90
CA PHE A 674 14.25 3.96 0.53
C PHE A 674 12.96 4.76 0.23
N LEU A 675 12.03 4.85 1.19
CA LEU A 675 10.82 5.66 1.08
C LEU A 675 11.15 7.16 0.96
N THR A 676 12.08 7.66 1.79
CA THR A 676 12.61 9.03 1.68
C THR A 676 13.20 9.27 0.30
N ARG A 677 13.98 8.34 -0.27
CA ARG A 677 14.56 8.47 -1.62
C ARG A 677 13.52 8.54 -2.74
N LEU A 678 12.39 7.83 -2.60
CA LEU A 678 11.30 7.86 -3.58
C LEU A 678 10.55 9.19 -3.56
N ILE A 679 10.35 9.77 -2.37
CA ILE A 679 9.61 11.04 -2.17
C ILE A 679 10.54 12.27 -2.32
N MET A 680 11.84 12.14 -2.10
CA MET A 680 12.83 13.23 -2.15
C MET A 680 12.72 14.14 -3.39
N PRO A 681 12.45 13.66 -4.63
CA PRO A 681 12.26 14.55 -5.78
C PRO A 681 11.08 15.53 -5.64
N LEU A 682 10.03 15.19 -4.89
CA LEU A 682 8.87 16.07 -4.64
C LEU A 682 9.19 17.17 -3.61
N LEU A 683 10.28 17.04 -2.86
CA LEU A 683 10.62 17.88 -1.70
C LEU A 683 12.08 18.38 -1.76
N SER A 684 12.63 18.42 -2.97
CA SER A 684 14.02 18.80 -3.25
C SER A 684 14.03 20.06 -4.09
N THR A 685 14.90 21.01 -3.73
CA THR A 685 15.11 22.26 -4.48
C THR A 685 16.01 22.11 -5.70
N LYS A 686 16.68 20.96 -5.86
CA LYS A 686 17.65 20.75 -6.94
C LYS A 686 17.03 20.98 -8.32
N PRO A 687 17.57 21.89 -9.14
CA PRO A 687 17.06 22.14 -10.48
C PRO A 687 17.17 20.91 -11.39
N PRO A 688 16.18 20.66 -12.28
CA PRO A 688 14.90 21.36 -12.35
C PRO A 688 13.94 20.89 -11.24
N ALA A 689 13.43 21.80 -10.41
CA ALA A 689 12.57 21.47 -9.26
C ALA A 689 11.11 21.11 -9.65
N THR A 690 10.89 20.53 -10.84
CA THR A 690 9.58 20.29 -11.47
C THR A 690 8.62 19.48 -10.61
N TRP A 691 9.13 18.51 -9.85
CA TRP A 691 8.31 17.69 -8.96
C TRP A 691 7.90 18.43 -7.69
N HIS A 692 8.78 19.28 -7.15
CA HIS A 692 8.46 20.16 -6.02
C HIS A 692 7.47 21.25 -6.41
N ARG A 693 7.61 21.83 -7.62
CA ARG A 693 6.61 22.74 -8.21
C ARG A 693 5.22 22.09 -8.38
N ARG A 694 5.18 20.81 -8.77
CA ARG A 694 3.92 20.03 -8.81
C ARG A 694 3.34 19.83 -7.41
N PHE A 695 4.18 19.51 -6.43
CA PHE A 695 3.76 19.34 -5.04
C PHE A 695 3.16 20.63 -4.47
N ALA A 696 3.82 21.78 -4.67
CA ALA A 696 3.29 23.09 -4.30
C ALA A 696 1.91 23.35 -4.92
N TRP A 697 1.77 23.14 -6.23
CA TRP A 697 0.56 23.45 -6.99
C TRP A 697 -0.66 22.54 -6.72
N TYR A 698 -0.42 21.24 -6.53
CA TYR A 698 -1.47 20.24 -6.38
C TYR A 698 -1.77 19.88 -4.93
N ILE A 699 -0.83 20.10 -3.99
CA ILE A 699 -0.98 19.75 -2.58
C ILE A 699 -0.99 21.00 -1.70
N LEU A 700 0.12 21.76 -1.67
CA LEU A 700 0.28 22.87 -0.71
C LEU A 700 -0.75 23.99 -0.93
N SER A 701 -1.00 24.36 -2.19
CA SER A 701 -1.98 25.37 -2.59
C SER A 701 -3.39 24.79 -2.86
N SER A 702 -3.70 23.56 -2.43
CA SER A 702 -4.95 22.88 -2.82
C SER A 702 -6.20 23.48 -2.18
N GLN A 703 -6.07 24.13 -1.01
CA GLN A 703 -7.17 24.69 -0.24
C GLN A 703 -7.69 26.03 -0.82
N ASP A 704 -6.79 27.00 -1.07
CA ASP A 704 -7.11 28.26 -1.75
C ASP A 704 -5.91 28.69 -2.60
N ARG A 705 -5.89 28.24 -3.86
CA ARG A 705 -4.79 28.51 -4.79
C ARG A 705 -4.66 30.00 -5.10
N THR A 706 -5.76 30.74 -5.15
CA THR A 706 -5.75 32.17 -5.47
C THR A 706 -5.09 32.96 -4.34
N ALA A 707 -5.48 32.69 -3.09
CA ALA A 707 -4.81 33.25 -1.91
C ALA A 707 -3.32 32.88 -1.87
N PHE A 708 -3.00 31.61 -2.11
CA PHE A 708 -1.62 31.13 -2.14
C PHE A 708 -0.78 31.87 -3.21
N ASN A 709 -1.32 32.07 -4.42
CA ASN A 709 -0.66 32.82 -5.49
C ASN A 709 -0.34 34.26 -5.06
N GLU A 710 -1.28 34.97 -4.42
CA GLU A 710 -1.06 36.34 -3.94
C GLU A 710 -0.01 36.41 -2.83
N SER A 711 -0.01 35.45 -1.89
CA SER A 711 1.05 35.33 -0.89
C SER A 711 2.42 35.07 -1.52
N MET A 712 2.51 34.19 -2.53
CA MET A 712 3.79 33.94 -3.23
C MET A 712 4.30 35.18 -3.96
N LYS A 713 3.40 35.99 -4.53
CA LYS A 713 3.75 37.29 -5.16
C LYS A 713 4.22 38.32 -4.14
N ARG A 714 3.72 38.32 -2.90
CA ARG A 714 4.20 39.19 -1.81
C ARG A 714 5.59 38.75 -1.33
N ILE A 715 5.80 37.46 -1.10
CA ILE A 715 7.11 36.90 -0.74
C ILE A 715 8.13 37.11 -1.88
N ASP A 716 7.71 37.09 -3.15
CA ASP A 716 8.63 37.40 -4.26
C ASP A 716 9.09 38.88 -4.32
N GLN A 717 8.42 39.80 -3.62
CA GLN A 717 8.85 41.21 -3.51
C GLN A 717 9.92 41.44 -2.43
N TRP A 718 10.09 40.51 -1.48
CA TRP A 718 11.07 40.61 -0.40
C TRP A 718 12.52 40.46 -0.90
N ASP A 719 13.45 41.20 -0.31
CA ASP A 719 14.88 41.03 -0.60
C ASP A 719 15.47 39.97 0.34
N PHE A 720 15.87 38.82 -0.23
CA PHE A 720 16.46 37.71 0.51
C PHE A 720 17.38 36.86 -0.36
N ASP A 721 18.46 36.34 0.25
CA ASP A 721 19.38 35.40 -0.40
C ASP A 721 19.47 34.06 0.35
N ARG A 722 19.06 34.02 1.62
CA ARG A 722 19.03 32.82 2.47
C ARG A 722 17.58 32.38 2.76
N LEU A 723 17.36 31.08 2.86
CA LEU A 723 16.10 30.48 3.34
C LEU A 723 16.38 29.30 4.28
N ILE A 724 15.74 29.33 5.46
CA ILE A 724 15.83 28.33 6.51
C ILE A 724 14.46 27.62 6.62
N PRO A 725 14.31 26.40 6.05
CA PRO A 725 13.09 25.61 6.19
C PRO A 725 13.07 24.88 7.54
N CYS A 726 11.91 24.46 8.04
CA CYS A 726 11.86 23.52 9.17
C CYS A 726 12.28 22.10 8.76
N HIS A 727 12.13 21.76 7.47
CA HIS A 727 12.41 20.44 6.89
C HIS A 727 13.43 20.51 5.73
N GLY A 728 14.62 19.96 5.95
CA GLY A 728 15.72 19.94 4.95
C GLY A 728 16.93 20.81 5.30
N ASP A 729 17.94 20.79 4.44
CA ASP A 729 19.16 21.58 4.63
C ASP A 729 18.87 23.10 4.46
N THR A 730 19.60 23.98 5.15
CA THR A 730 19.49 25.44 4.94
C THR A 730 19.98 25.83 3.55
N ILE A 731 19.28 26.75 2.88
CA ILE A 731 19.73 27.36 1.62
C ILE A 731 20.50 28.63 1.98
N GLU A 732 21.83 28.56 2.04
CA GLU A 732 22.66 29.68 2.51
C GLU A 732 22.71 30.89 1.56
N THR A 733 22.66 30.65 0.25
CA THR A 733 22.73 31.67 -0.80
C THR A 733 21.92 31.26 -2.03
N GLY A 734 21.48 32.21 -2.84
CA GLY A 734 20.70 31.97 -4.05
C GLY A 734 19.25 31.55 -3.81
N ALA A 735 18.75 31.67 -2.57
CA ALA A 735 17.42 31.19 -2.19
C ALA A 735 16.29 31.84 -3.00
N LYS A 736 16.47 33.10 -3.44
CA LYS A 736 15.49 33.78 -4.30
C LYS A 736 15.29 33.08 -5.64
N GLY A 737 16.37 32.60 -6.25
CA GLY A 737 16.32 31.85 -7.51
C GLY A 737 15.61 30.51 -7.35
N ILE A 738 15.91 29.80 -6.25
CA ILE A 738 15.26 28.54 -5.89
C ILE A 738 13.77 28.72 -5.60
N PHE A 739 13.40 29.74 -4.81
CA PHE A 739 12.01 30.09 -4.54
C PHE A 739 11.24 30.34 -5.85
N ARG A 740 11.82 31.12 -6.77
CA ARG A 740 11.24 31.37 -8.09
C ARG A 740 11.13 30.12 -8.96
N ASP A 741 12.06 29.17 -8.88
CA ASP A 741 11.96 27.89 -9.62
C ASP A 741 10.88 26.97 -9.03
N VAL A 742 10.78 26.86 -7.70
CA VAL A 742 9.76 26.04 -7.02
C VAL A 742 8.37 26.66 -7.20
N MET A 743 8.23 27.97 -7.01
CA MET A 743 6.93 28.68 -7.06
C MET A 743 6.56 29.22 -8.45
N ALA A 744 7.29 28.87 -9.51
CA ALA A 744 7.14 29.47 -10.84
C ALA A 744 5.71 29.48 -11.40
N TRP A 745 4.89 28.46 -11.12
CA TRP A 745 3.49 28.42 -11.58
C TRP A 745 2.56 29.35 -10.79
N HIS A 746 2.90 29.69 -9.54
CA HIS A 746 2.16 30.66 -8.71
C HIS A 746 2.53 32.11 -9.04
N LEU A 747 3.69 32.33 -9.65
CA LEU A 747 4.19 33.64 -10.10
C LEU A 747 3.85 33.95 -11.57
N ASP A 748 3.56 32.93 -12.39
CA ASP A 748 3.21 33.09 -13.82
C ASP A 748 1.76 33.53 -14.02
N ARG A 749 1.58 34.78 -14.48
CA ARG A 749 0.28 35.41 -14.78
C ARG A 749 -0.57 34.65 -15.80
N ASN A 750 -0.01 33.72 -16.58
CA ASN A 750 -0.77 32.92 -17.55
C ASN A 750 -1.37 31.64 -16.94
N LYS A 751 -1.11 31.35 -15.67
CA LYS A 751 -1.60 30.16 -14.94
C LYS A 751 -2.40 30.48 -13.69
N THR A 752 -2.22 31.67 -13.11
CA THR A 752 -2.95 32.16 -11.94
C THR A 752 -4.39 32.52 -12.27
#